data_AF-A0A8J3BQP6-F1
#
_entry.id   AF-A0A8J3BQP6-F1
#
_cell.length_a   1.000
_cell.length_b   1.000
_cell.length_c   1.000
_cell.angle_alpha   90.00
_cell.angle_beta   90.00
_cell.angle_gamma   90.00
#
_symmetry.space_group_name_H-M   'P 1'
#
loop_
_entity.id
_entity.type
_entity.pdbx_description
1 polymer ?
#
loop_
_entity_poly.entity_id
_entity_poly.type
_entity_poly.pdbx_seq_one_letter_code
_entity_poly.pdbx_strand_id
1 'polypeptide(L)'
;MRKALTGLLGVTLVSGLGVILSPMAAVAAPAGAPAAHVDHHDAQHELDNPFEEKRRALRQAALTKVLTGKLKPQNINGSVVAKVGATDDGSPGLARGRAAHRDQYVELQREKNDKIFVILAEFGNERHPDFPDVDEVPAVPGPATFEGPRVNQIPQPDRVKDNSTIWQKDYSADHFRQLYFGKGQGAESVRTYYESQSSGRYSVDGTVTDWVKVRYNEARYGRSSDDPADANGDNPKVCNDHICDTTWELIRDAANQWVADQKAKGKTTDEIKRELASFDTWDRYDHDRDGDFNEPDGYMDHFQIVHAGGDEADGDPQQGEDAIWSHRWYAFNDQVDVGGPANNKRGGAQIGDTGLWVGDYTMQPENGGLSVFAHEYGHDLGLPDDYDTTGAGDNSSEHWTLMAQSRLNEKGGIVGTKPGDLGSWQKLQLGWLDYEIVRAGQNRTLELGPQEYQSDKPQAAIVVLPKKEVTRQFGQPAAGARQYWSGNANDLDTTMTRILDLGGKTKATLAAKARFAIEECCDFAYVEASTNGKDWAALDGTVGGKPFTRDSLGRPRFSGVSATWTDLVVPLDAYAGQVVQVRIHARSDGGLNEGGLFVDEIQVTADGAVVHADGAEGGASSWTLAGFSAVADKVTETFDNFYIAGNRTYVKYDKYLKWGPYFYGYPKKPDYVDHYAYEEGLLIGYMDTSVEDNNVSAHPGEARFGYVDAHPEPMLNLTGAPWRARVQLYDAPFGLRRVASHTLHVNGLPSLLRSKPAQPLFDDTQQYWFAELPNHGLKLRKAGVKIKVLEEKGTSVKIQIS
;
A
#
# COMPACT_ATOMS: atom_id res chain seq x y z
N MET A 1 -8.88 7.61 68.57
CA MET A 1 -8.86 8.21 69.93
C MET A 1 -7.97 9.45 69.92
N ARG A 2 -8.55 10.60 70.34
CA ARG A 2 -7.95 11.85 70.85
C ARG A 2 -6.69 12.39 70.16
N LYS A 3 -6.81 13.48 69.38
CA LYS A 3 -6.64 14.91 69.78
C LYS A 3 -5.15 15.25 70.02
N ALA A 4 -4.56 16.39 69.66
CA ALA A 4 -4.87 17.57 68.85
C ALA A 4 -3.70 18.56 69.11
N LEU A 5 -3.67 19.65 68.34
CA LEU A 5 -3.11 20.99 68.66
C LEU A 5 -1.64 21.34 68.31
N THR A 6 -1.55 22.10 67.20
CA THR A 6 -1.07 23.50 67.05
C THR A 6 0.39 23.91 67.31
N GLY A 7 0.97 24.46 66.23
CA GLY A 7 1.48 25.85 66.12
C GLY A 7 2.93 26.08 66.54
N LEU A 8 3.69 27.05 66.02
CA LEU A 8 3.57 28.04 64.95
C LEU A 8 4.97 28.75 64.86
N LEU A 9 5.41 29.14 63.65
CA LEU A 9 6.30 30.28 63.27
C LEU A 9 7.81 30.36 63.61
N GLY A 10 8.58 30.76 62.57
CA GLY A 10 9.73 31.71 62.62
C GLY A 10 11.13 31.13 62.29
N VAL A 11 11.70 31.26 61.06
CA VAL A 11 12.55 32.38 60.51
C VAL A 11 13.88 32.52 61.30
N THR A 12 15.14 32.47 60.82
CA THR A 12 15.86 32.63 59.53
C THR A 12 17.34 32.17 59.64
N LEU A 13 17.89 31.64 58.53
CA LEU A 13 19.26 31.64 57.96
C LEU A 13 20.57 31.32 58.76
N VAL A 14 21.31 30.33 58.18
CA VAL A 14 22.78 30.21 57.93
C VAL A 14 23.67 30.06 59.17
N SER A 15 24.59 29.09 59.31
CA SER A 15 25.41 28.29 58.38
C SER A 15 25.93 27.00 59.05
N GLY A 16 26.16 25.97 58.24
CA GLY A 16 27.36 25.12 58.34
C GLY A 16 27.37 23.96 59.32
N LEU A 17 27.06 22.76 58.82
CA LEU A 17 27.83 21.52 59.11
C LEU A 17 27.43 20.46 58.08
N GLY A 18 28.38 20.14 57.19
CA GLY A 18 28.20 19.16 56.12
C GLY A 18 28.11 17.75 56.67
N VAL A 19 27.05 17.03 56.25
CA VAL A 19 26.94 15.59 56.38
C VAL A 19 27.15 14.99 55.01
N ILE A 20 28.14 14.11 54.93
CA ILE A 20 28.48 13.29 53.76
C ILE A 20 27.32 12.31 53.54
N LEU A 21 26.55 12.51 52.48
CA LEU A 21 25.64 11.51 51.93
C LEU A 21 26.40 10.68 50.90
N SER A 22 26.53 9.38 51.17
CA SER A 22 26.96 8.40 50.17
C SER A 22 26.01 8.44 48.97
N PRO A 23 26.51 8.43 47.73
CA PRO A 23 25.64 8.36 46.56
C PRO A 23 24.92 7.01 46.55
N MET A 24 23.59 7.04 46.57
CA MET A 24 22.79 5.91 46.12
C MET A 24 23.18 5.60 44.69
N ALA A 25 23.62 4.36 44.43
CA ALA A 25 23.90 3.89 43.09
C ALA A 25 22.62 4.02 42.25
N ALA A 26 22.68 4.87 41.23
CA ALA A 26 21.68 4.90 40.17
C ALA A 26 21.63 3.50 39.55
N VAL A 27 20.46 2.86 39.64
CA VAL A 27 20.17 1.66 38.83
C VAL A 27 20.20 2.14 37.39
N ALA A 28 21.20 1.70 36.63
CA ALA A 28 21.31 1.98 35.22
C ALA A 28 20.01 1.55 34.52
N ALA A 29 19.49 2.40 33.64
CA ALA A 29 18.47 2.02 32.68
C ALA A 29 18.90 0.71 31.98
N PRO A 30 17.96 -0.19 31.64
CA PRO A 30 18.29 -1.36 30.84
C PRO A 30 19.05 -0.88 29.60
N ALA A 31 20.20 -1.50 29.35
CA ALA A 31 21.03 -1.17 28.20
C ALA A 31 20.14 -1.18 26.94
N GLY A 32 20.17 -0.08 26.20
CA GLY A 32 19.48 0.02 24.90
C GLY A 32 19.83 -1.18 24.03
N ALA A 33 18.87 -1.60 23.22
CA ALA A 33 19.09 -2.61 22.20
C ALA A 33 20.41 -2.33 21.46
N PRO A 34 21.25 -3.35 21.17
CA PRO A 34 22.40 -3.14 20.32
C PRO A 34 21.91 -2.48 19.03
N ALA A 35 22.57 -1.39 18.63
CA ALA A 35 22.25 -0.66 17.41
C ALA A 35 22.05 -1.67 16.28
N ALA A 36 20.80 -1.79 15.83
CA ALA A 36 20.51 -2.46 14.59
C ALA A 36 21.35 -1.76 13.51
N HIS A 37 21.84 -2.53 12.55
CA HIS A 37 22.15 -1.94 11.26
C HIS A 37 20.91 -1.16 10.85
N VAL A 38 21.08 0.10 10.43
CA VAL A 38 20.02 0.80 9.73
C VAL A 38 19.89 0.02 8.43
N ASP A 39 18.90 -0.87 8.37
CA ASP A 39 18.30 -1.25 7.09
C ASP A 39 17.76 0.09 6.57
N HIS A 40 18.33 0.63 5.49
CA HIS A 40 17.86 1.85 4.83
C HIS A 40 16.55 1.53 4.11
N HIS A 41 15.50 1.16 4.85
CA HIS A 41 14.19 0.74 4.34
C HIS A 41 13.09 1.66 4.86
N ASP A 42 13.35 2.96 4.86
CA ASP A 42 12.43 3.99 5.35
C ASP A 42 11.48 4.52 4.26
N ALA A 43 11.49 3.95 3.04
CA ALA A 43 10.63 4.38 1.93
C ALA A 43 9.53 3.38 1.58
N GLN A 44 8.36 3.91 1.21
CA GLN A 44 7.26 3.15 0.63
C GLN A 44 7.59 2.83 -0.84
N HIS A 45 7.77 1.55 -1.19
CA HIS A 45 8.13 1.14 -2.56
C HIS A 45 6.98 1.27 -3.55
N GLU A 46 5.74 1.22 -3.07
CA GLU A 46 4.56 1.52 -3.87
C GLU A 46 3.96 2.87 -3.47
N LEU A 47 4.18 3.89 -4.29
CA LEU A 47 3.69 5.22 -4.02
C LEU A 47 2.21 5.41 -4.36
N ASP A 48 1.61 6.39 -3.70
CA ASP A 48 0.18 6.71 -3.77
C ASP A 48 -0.29 6.87 -5.22
N ASN A 49 -1.31 6.08 -5.55
CA ASN A 49 -1.98 6.11 -6.83
C ASN A 49 -3.48 5.86 -6.59
N PRO A 50 -4.30 6.93 -6.64
CA PRO A 50 -5.72 6.83 -6.29
C PRO A 50 -6.48 5.87 -7.22
N PHE A 51 -6.05 5.70 -8.47
CA PHE A 51 -6.67 4.75 -9.41
C PHE A 51 -6.44 3.30 -9.01
N GLU A 52 -5.24 2.97 -8.55
CA GLU A 52 -4.88 1.61 -8.15
C GLU A 52 -5.41 1.27 -6.76
N GLU A 53 -5.34 2.20 -5.81
CA GLU A 53 -5.97 2.06 -4.50
C GLU A 53 -7.46 1.77 -4.63
N LYS A 54 -8.14 2.52 -5.50
CA LYS A 54 -9.53 2.27 -5.89
C LYS A 54 -9.73 0.87 -6.44
N ARG A 55 -8.95 0.47 -7.44
CA ARG A 55 -9.04 -0.86 -8.07
C ARG A 55 -8.91 -1.97 -7.03
N ARG A 56 -7.97 -1.84 -6.07
CA ARG A 56 -7.75 -2.79 -4.98
C ARG A 56 -8.89 -2.84 -3.98
N ALA A 57 -9.39 -1.68 -3.55
CA ALA A 57 -10.51 -1.60 -2.62
C ALA A 57 -11.75 -2.30 -3.22
N LEU A 58 -12.05 -2.01 -4.49
CA LEU A 58 -13.16 -2.64 -5.21
C LEU A 58 -12.93 -4.15 -5.39
N ARG A 59 -11.71 -4.58 -5.70
CA ARG A 59 -11.33 -6.00 -5.81
C ARG A 59 -11.47 -6.75 -4.49
N GLN A 60 -11.00 -6.15 -3.40
CA GLN A 60 -11.13 -6.68 -2.05
C GLN A 60 -12.60 -6.83 -1.65
N ALA A 61 -13.43 -5.84 -1.95
CA ALA A 61 -14.88 -5.91 -1.74
C ALA A 61 -15.55 -7.00 -2.59
N ALA A 62 -15.17 -7.12 -3.88
CA ALA A 62 -15.66 -8.13 -4.79
C ALA A 62 -15.32 -9.55 -4.30
N LEU A 63 -14.06 -9.81 -3.99
CA LEU A 63 -13.58 -11.10 -3.49
C LEU A 63 -14.27 -11.49 -2.20
N THR A 64 -14.43 -10.56 -1.26
CA THR A 64 -15.17 -10.80 -0.01
C THR A 64 -16.62 -11.22 -0.28
N LYS A 65 -17.29 -10.53 -1.22
CA LYS A 65 -18.65 -10.91 -1.64
C LYS A 65 -18.68 -12.28 -2.35
N VAL A 66 -17.67 -12.63 -3.12
CA VAL A 66 -17.53 -13.96 -3.76
C VAL A 66 -17.35 -15.07 -2.71
N LEU A 67 -16.38 -14.91 -1.80
CA LEU A 67 -16.08 -15.87 -0.73
C LEU A 67 -17.28 -16.10 0.20
N THR A 68 -18.05 -15.05 0.47
CA THR A 68 -19.27 -15.15 1.30
C THR A 68 -20.49 -15.70 0.54
N GLY A 69 -20.40 -15.81 -0.79
CA GLY A 69 -21.47 -16.28 -1.68
C GLY A 69 -22.51 -15.23 -2.05
N LYS A 70 -22.23 -13.94 -1.81
CA LYS A 70 -23.11 -12.79 -2.10
C LYS A 70 -22.96 -12.26 -3.53
N LEU A 71 -21.85 -12.57 -4.20
CA LEU A 71 -21.58 -12.16 -5.59
C LEU A 71 -21.13 -13.35 -6.42
N LYS A 72 -21.54 -13.37 -7.69
CA LYS A 72 -21.10 -14.36 -8.68
C LYS A 72 -20.29 -13.66 -9.75
N PRO A 73 -19.04 -14.08 -10.02
CA PRO A 73 -18.28 -13.59 -11.16
C PRO A 73 -18.95 -13.96 -12.49
N GLN A 74 -18.66 -13.19 -13.53
CA GLN A 74 -19.09 -13.43 -14.91
C GLN A 74 -17.92 -13.22 -15.86
N ASN A 75 -17.99 -13.78 -17.08
CA ASN A 75 -16.97 -13.54 -18.10
C ASN A 75 -17.45 -12.45 -19.06
N ILE A 76 -16.66 -11.40 -19.23
CA ILE A 76 -16.84 -10.36 -20.26
C ILE A 76 -15.55 -10.34 -21.08
N ASN A 77 -15.68 -10.61 -22.38
CA ASN A 77 -14.60 -10.55 -23.38
C ASN A 77 -13.28 -11.23 -22.95
N GLY A 78 -13.36 -12.33 -22.22
CA GLY A 78 -12.20 -13.12 -21.79
C GLY A 78 -11.74 -12.86 -20.36
N SER A 79 -12.17 -11.76 -19.75
CA SER A 79 -11.88 -11.44 -18.34
C SER A 79 -12.98 -11.95 -17.42
N VAL A 80 -12.60 -12.56 -16.29
CA VAL A 80 -13.56 -12.88 -15.23
C VAL A 80 -13.73 -11.62 -14.39
N VAL A 81 -14.92 -11.05 -14.42
CA VAL A 81 -15.24 -9.78 -13.76
C VAL A 81 -16.36 -9.95 -12.73
N ALA A 82 -16.42 -9.03 -11.78
CA ALA A 82 -17.48 -8.91 -10.79
C ALA A 82 -18.12 -7.52 -10.87
N LYS A 83 -19.45 -7.49 -11.01
CA LYS A 83 -20.23 -6.24 -10.89
C LYS A 83 -20.40 -5.88 -9.42
N VAL A 84 -19.65 -4.90 -8.94
CA VAL A 84 -19.58 -4.55 -7.51
C VAL A 84 -20.62 -3.52 -7.09
N GLY A 85 -21.15 -2.76 -8.05
CA GLY A 85 -22.12 -1.69 -7.84
C GLY A 85 -22.57 -1.06 -9.16
N ALA A 86 -23.27 0.07 -9.05
CA ALA A 86 -23.62 0.93 -10.16
C ALA A 86 -23.61 2.38 -9.69
N THR A 87 -23.10 3.28 -10.54
CA THR A 87 -22.92 4.70 -10.26
C THR A 87 -23.91 5.53 -11.07
N ASP A 88 -24.38 6.63 -10.49
CA ASP A 88 -25.13 7.67 -11.20
C ASP A 88 -24.10 8.74 -11.64
N ASP A 89 -23.65 8.68 -12.89
CA ASP A 89 -22.64 9.58 -13.42
C ASP A 89 -23.24 10.92 -13.92
N GLY A 90 -22.80 12.00 -13.28
CA GLY A 90 -22.97 13.38 -13.74
C GLY A 90 -21.82 13.83 -14.66
N SER A 91 -21.18 12.91 -15.39
CA SER A 91 -19.98 13.21 -16.18
C SER A 91 -20.28 14.12 -17.38
N PRO A 92 -19.54 15.22 -17.56
CA PRO A 92 -19.73 16.14 -18.68
C PRO A 92 -19.00 15.64 -19.93
N GLY A 93 -19.75 15.11 -20.90
CA GLY A 93 -19.17 14.76 -22.20
C GLY A 93 -20.07 13.98 -23.14
N LEU A 94 -21.12 13.34 -22.65
CA LEU A 94 -22.03 12.56 -23.49
C LEU A 94 -23.42 13.20 -23.51
N ALA A 95 -24.04 13.20 -24.70
CA ALA A 95 -25.27 13.91 -25.00
C ALA A 95 -26.36 13.65 -23.93
N ARG A 96 -26.88 14.75 -23.35
CA ARG A 96 -27.92 14.76 -22.33
C ARG A 96 -29.16 13.96 -22.78
N GLY A 97 -29.29 12.74 -22.29
CA GLY A 97 -30.45 11.89 -22.50
C GLY A 97 -30.44 10.65 -21.60
N ARG A 98 -31.19 10.73 -20.48
CA ARG A 98 -31.24 9.78 -19.34
C ARG A 98 -29.92 9.68 -18.59
N ALA A 99 -29.94 9.88 -17.27
CA ALA A 99 -28.88 9.38 -16.40
C ALA A 99 -28.77 7.89 -16.69
N ALA A 100 -27.67 7.49 -17.35
CA ALA A 100 -27.44 6.10 -17.68
C ALA A 100 -26.88 5.48 -16.42
N HIS A 101 -27.64 4.56 -15.81
CA HIS A 101 -27.13 3.73 -14.73
C HIS A 101 -25.89 2.99 -15.27
N ARG A 102 -24.69 3.39 -14.85
CA ARG A 102 -23.45 2.76 -15.30
C ARG A 102 -22.96 1.79 -14.25
N ASP A 103 -22.83 0.55 -14.67
CA ASP A 103 -22.33 -0.52 -13.83
C ASP A 103 -20.84 -0.28 -13.53
N GLN A 104 -20.37 -0.83 -12.41
CA GLN A 104 -18.95 -0.81 -12.06
C GLN A 104 -18.46 -2.24 -11.97
N TYR A 105 -17.41 -2.53 -12.72
CA TYR A 105 -16.82 -3.85 -12.81
C TYR A 105 -15.43 -3.87 -12.17
N VAL A 106 -15.06 -5.05 -11.70
CA VAL A 106 -13.70 -5.36 -11.25
C VAL A 106 -13.28 -6.65 -11.89
N GLU A 107 -12.15 -6.64 -12.59
CA GLU A 107 -11.50 -7.88 -13.01
C GLU A 107 -11.10 -8.67 -11.76
N LEU A 108 -11.42 -9.95 -11.70
CA LEU A 108 -11.12 -10.89 -10.62
C LEU A 108 -10.10 -11.95 -11.02
N GLN A 109 -9.92 -12.18 -12.31
CA GLN A 109 -8.96 -13.13 -12.84
C GLN A 109 -8.57 -12.72 -14.24
N ARG A 110 -7.27 -12.78 -14.49
CA ARG A 110 -6.65 -12.52 -15.77
C ARG A 110 -5.79 -13.72 -16.16
N GLU A 111 -6.13 -14.33 -17.28
CA GLU A 111 -5.43 -15.51 -17.82
C GLU A 111 -4.96 -15.20 -19.24
N LYS A 112 -3.92 -14.37 -19.36
CA LYS A 112 -3.43 -13.94 -20.66
C LYS A 112 -1.91 -13.81 -20.69
N ASN A 113 -1.39 -13.54 -21.89
CA ASN A 113 0.01 -13.27 -22.12
C ASN A 113 0.17 -11.75 -22.29
N ASP A 114 0.56 -11.08 -21.22
CA ASP A 114 0.76 -9.63 -21.23
C ASP A 114 2.10 -9.24 -21.82
N LYS A 115 2.20 -7.99 -22.26
CA LYS A 115 3.43 -7.45 -22.81
C LYS A 115 4.00 -6.35 -21.94
N ILE A 116 5.29 -6.47 -21.63
CA ILE A 116 6.05 -5.47 -20.91
C ILE A 116 6.93 -4.71 -21.90
N PHE A 117 6.87 -3.39 -21.85
CA PHE A 117 7.83 -2.53 -22.56
C PHE A 117 8.86 -2.00 -21.56
N VAL A 118 10.11 -2.44 -21.72
CA VAL A 118 11.20 -2.14 -20.78
C VAL A 118 12.21 -1.22 -21.44
N ILE A 119 12.43 -0.03 -20.86
CA ILE A 119 13.52 0.86 -21.25
C ILE A 119 14.72 0.64 -20.33
N LEU A 120 15.91 0.46 -20.90
CA LEU A 120 17.17 0.51 -20.16
C LEU A 120 17.76 1.92 -20.29
N ALA A 121 17.98 2.63 -19.18
CA ALA A 121 18.37 4.03 -19.15
C ALA A 121 19.75 4.25 -18.50
N GLU A 122 20.69 4.78 -19.27
CA GLU A 122 22.00 5.24 -18.80
C GLU A 122 22.01 6.76 -18.66
N PHE A 123 22.76 7.29 -17.69
CA PHE A 123 22.79 8.72 -17.41
C PHE A 123 23.83 9.50 -18.22
N GLY A 124 23.55 10.78 -18.40
CA GLY A 124 24.47 11.77 -18.91
C GLY A 124 25.27 12.43 -17.79
N ASN A 125 26.00 13.49 -18.14
CA ASN A 125 26.86 14.20 -17.21
C ASN A 125 26.52 15.70 -17.16
N GLU A 126 25.48 16.12 -17.89
CA GLU A 126 25.01 17.51 -17.82
C GLU A 126 24.28 17.72 -16.50
N ARG A 127 24.52 18.85 -15.85
CA ARG A 127 23.84 19.22 -14.61
C ARG A 127 22.58 19.98 -14.95
N HIS A 128 21.49 19.60 -14.32
CA HIS A 128 20.31 20.45 -14.36
C HIS A 128 20.51 21.63 -13.41
N PRO A 129 20.12 22.88 -13.77
CA PRO A 129 20.36 24.05 -12.94
C PRO A 129 19.80 23.96 -11.51
N ASP A 130 18.70 23.22 -11.34
CA ASP A 130 18.04 23.01 -10.03
C ASP A 130 18.71 21.91 -9.18
N PHE A 131 19.65 21.13 -9.75
CA PHE A 131 20.34 20.02 -9.10
C PHE A 131 21.86 20.15 -9.30
N PRO A 132 22.50 21.14 -8.64
CA PRO A 132 23.94 21.34 -8.75
C PRO A 132 24.74 20.25 -8.02
N ASP A 133 26.07 20.21 -8.22
CA ASP A 133 26.97 19.30 -7.52
C ASP A 133 27.10 19.72 -6.04
N VAL A 134 26.19 19.25 -5.19
CA VAL A 134 26.11 19.50 -3.75
C VAL A 134 25.69 18.22 -3.03
N ASP A 135 26.18 18.05 -1.82
CA ASP A 135 25.75 17.05 -0.83
C ASP A 135 24.66 17.73 0.01
N GLU A 136 23.40 17.43 -0.30
CA GLU A 136 22.20 18.09 0.22
C GLU A 136 21.89 17.64 1.65
N VAL A 137 22.15 16.36 1.96
CA VAL A 137 21.84 15.73 3.25
C VAL A 137 23.11 15.22 3.94
N PRO A 138 23.81 16.04 4.76
CA PRO A 138 25.09 15.65 5.38
C PRO A 138 25.04 14.40 6.29
N ALA A 139 23.85 13.95 6.67
CA ALA A 139 23.63 12.75 7.47
C ALA A 139 23.57 11.46 6.62
N VAL A 140 23.26 11.59 5.32
CA VAL A 140 23.30 10.51 4.33
C VAL A 140 24.69 10.55 3.67
N PRO A 141 25.29 9.41 3.31
CA PRO A 141 26.50 9.42 2.51
C PRO A 141 26.23 10.15 1.18
N GLY A 142 26.76 11.36 1.04
CA GLY A 142 26.67 12.10 -0.22
C GLY A 142 27.34 11.38 -1.39
N PRO A 143 27.02 11.76 -2.64
CA PRO A 143 27.61 11.19 -3.84
C PRO A 143 29.14 11.27 -3.80
N ALA A 144 29.80 10.12 -3.96
CA ALA A 144 31.23 10.06 -4.19
C ALA A 144 31.60 10.61 -5.59
N THR A 145 30.63 10.69 -6.50
CA THR A 145 30.74 11.32 -7.81
C THR A 145 29.40 11.89 -8.28
N PHE A 146 29.42 13.05 -8.93
CA PHE A 146 28.24 13.67 -9.57
C PHE A 146 28.12 13.35 -11.06
N GLU A 147 29.03 12.53 -11.60
CA GLU A 147 28.92 12.06 -12.98
C GLU A 147 27.87 10.95 -13.02
N GLY A 148 26.97 11.00 -14.00
CA GLY A 148 25.87 10.03 -14.08
C GLY A 148 26.40 8.59 -14.24
N PRO A 149 25.76 7.61 -13.58
CA PRO A 149 26.14 6.21 -13.69
C PRO A 149 26.20 5.74 -15.13
N ARG A 150 27.26 5.01 -15.44
CA ARG A 150 27.41 4.30 -16.70
C ARG A 150 27.20 2.83 -16.46
N VAL A 151 26.66 2.15 -17.47
CA VAL A 151 26.45 0.70 -17.42
C VAL A 151 27.77 0.00 -17.14
N ASN A 152 27.73 -1.03 -16.32
CA ASN A 152 28.84 -1.86 -15.89
C ASN A 152 29.91 -1.13 -15.06
N GLN A 153 29.54 -0.04 -14.37
CA GLN A 153 30.45 0.69 -13.47
C GLN A 153 30.18 0.47 -11.98
N ILE A 154 29.20 -0.36 -11.60
CA ILE A 154 28.98 -0.73 -10.20
C ILE A 154 30.25 -1.42 -9.64
N PRO A 155 30.79 -0.98 -8.49
CA PRO A 155 32.03 -1.54 -7.95
C PRO A 155 31.85 -3.02 -7.60
N GLN A 156 32.87 -3.83 -7.90
CA GLN A 156 32.86 -5.23 -7.47
C GLN A 156 33.00 -5.31 -5.94
N PRO A 157 32.07 -5.98 -5.23
CA PRO A 157 32.14 -6.09 -3.77
C PRO A 157 33.26 -7.03 -3.30
N ASP A 158 33.85 -6.72 -2.14
CA ASP A 158 34.82 -7.59 -1.47
C ASP A 158 34.11 -8.79 -0.83
N ARG A 159 34.12 -9.94 -1.51
CA ARG A 159 33.42 -11.16 -1.08
C ARG A 159 33.88 -11.75 0.27
N VAL A 160 34.96 -11.24 0.87
CA VAL A 160 35.36 -11.59 2.24
C VAL A 160 34.51 -10.84 3.28
N LYS A 161 33.94 -9.69 2.91
CA LYS A 161 33.16 -8.78 3.75
C LYS A 161 31.70 -8.65 3.33
N ASP A 162 31.40 -8.96 2.07
CA ASP A 162 30.09 -8.77 1.45
C ASP A 162 29.66 -10.04 0.70
N ASN A 163 28.61 -10.71 1.21
CA ASN A 163 27.94 -11.81 0.53
C ASN A 163 26.48 -11.51 0.18
N SER A 164 26.03 -10.25 0.31
CA SER A 164 24.65 -9.84 0.04
C SER A 164 24.49 -9.02 -1.23
N THR A 165 25.51 -8.28 -1.67
CA THR A 165 25.39 -7.36 -2.82
C THR A 165 25.46 -8.10 -4.15
N ILE A 166 24.42 -7.93 -4.98
CA ILE A 166 24.37 -8.48 -6.33
C ILE A 166 25.39 -7.76 -7.21
N TRP A 167 26.24 -8.54 -7.89
CA TRP A 167 27.22 -8.00 -8.83
C TRP A 167 27.58 -9.02 -9.91
N GLN A 168 27.63 -8.56 -11.16
CA GLN A 168 28.24 -9.25 -12.29
C GLN A 168 28.99 -8.25 -13.18
N LYS A 169 29.84 -8.78 -14.07
CA LYS A 169 30.72 -7.95 -14.90
C LYS A 169 29.99 -7.25 -16.05
N ASP A 170 28.87 -7.81 -16.52
CA ASP A 170 28.19 -7.34 -17.73
C ASP A 170 26.65 -7.45 -17.63
N TYR A 171 25.99 -6.33 -17.39
CA TYR A 171 24.55 -6.06 -17.44
C TYR A 171 24.14 -5.57 -18.83
N SER A 172 24.41 -6.40 -19.84
CA SER A 172 24.03 -6.11 -21.22
C SER A 172 22.51 -6.09 -21.42
N ALA A 173 22.03 -5.49 -22.51
CA ALA A 173 20.61 -5.58 -22.86
C ALA A 173 20.13 -7.02 -23.02
N ASP A 174 21.00 -7.93 -23.49
CA ASP A 174 20.68 -9.36 -23.58
C ASP A 174 20.54 -10.03 -22.21
N HIS A 175 21.29 -9.60 -21.20
CA HIS A 175 21.08 -10.04 -19.83
C HIS A 175 19.65 -9.73 -19.36
N PHE A 176 19.19 -8.49 -19.53
CA PHE A 176 17.83 -8.11 -19.15
C PHE A 176 16.76 -8.81 -20.01
N ARG A 177 16.99 -9.02 -21.31
CA ARG A 177 16.09 -9.84 -22.15
C ARG A 177 15.91 -11.26 -21.58
N GLN A 178 16.98 -11.86 -21.05
CA GLN A 178 16.88 -13.17 -20.38
C GLN A 178 16.23 -13.08 -19.00
N LEU A 179 16.54 -12.03 -18.21
CA LEU A 179 15.95 -11.82 -16.90
C LEU A 179 14.44 -11.63 -16.96
N TYR A 180 13.95 -10.90 -17.95
CA TYR A 180 12.51 -10.68 -18.16
C TYR A 180 11.84 -11.86 -18.84
N PHE A 181 12.38 -12.31 -19.98
CA PHE A 181 11.65 -13.17 -20.92
C PHE A 181 12.37 -14.48 -21.25
N GLY A 182 13.43 -14.84 -20.51
CA GLY A 182 14.13 -16.11 -20.67
C GLY A 182 13.16 -17.29 -20.61
N LYS A 183 13.33 -18.27 -21.51
CA LYS A 183 12.41 -19.41 -21.69
C LYS A 183 13.16 -20.73 -21.61
N GLY A 184 12.41 -21.81 -21.40
CA GLY A 184 12.92 -23.18 -21.46
C GLY A 184 13.25 -23.78 -20.10
N GLN A 185 13.67 -25.05 -20.12
CA GLN A 185 13.91 -25.81 -18.89
C GLN A 185 15.07 -25.21 -18.09
N GLY A 186 14.80 -24.83 -16.85
CA GLY A 186 15.79 -24.25 -15.94
C GLY A 186 16.00 -22.74 -16.09
N ALA A 187 15.31 -22.07 -17.01
CA ALA A 187 15.29 -20.62 -17.06
C ALA A 187 14.45 -20.06 -15.90
N GLU A 188 15.01 -19.12 -15.16
CA GLU A 188 14.30 -18.34 -14.14
C GLU A 188 14.31 -16.88 -14.56
N SER A 189 13.14 -16.38 -14.92
CA SER A 189 12.88 -15.05 -15.44
C SER A 189 11.55 -14.53 -14.87
N VAL A 190 11.24 -13.24 -15.05
CA VAL A 190 9.93 -12.68 -14.67
C VAL A 190 8.81 -13.51 -15.31
N ARG A 191 8.98 -13.86 -16.59
CA ARG A 191 8.10 -14.78 -17.30
C ARG A 191 7.91 -16.12 -16.60
N THR A 192 8.99 -16.88 -16.36
CA THR A 192 8.84 -18.25 -15.81
C THR A 192 8.39 -18.24 -14.35
N TYR A 193 8.68 -17.15 -13.62
CA TYR A 193 8.14 -16.91 -12.29
C TYR A 193 6.61 -16.83 -12.33
N TYR A 194 6.06 -15.93 -13.14
CA TYR A 194 4.62 -15.72 -13.24
C TYR A 194 3.87 -16.88 -13.91
N GLU A 195 4.49 -17.59 -14.86
CA GLU A 195 4.00 -18.89 -15.35
C GLU A 195 3.91 -19.91 -14.20
N SER A 196 4.88 -19.94 -13.28
CA SER A 196 4.84 -20.82 -12.12
C SER A 196 3.76 -20.40 -11.11
N GLN A 197 3.71 -19.12 -10.74
CA GLN A 197 2.79 -18.62 -9.71
C GLN A 197 1.32 -18.78 -10.10
N SER A 198 1.02 -18.61 -11.39
CA SER A 198 -0.32 -18.77 -11.96
C SER A 198 -0.66 -20.22 -12.33
N SER A 199 0.27 -21.17 -12.16
CA SER A 199 0.14 -22.55 -12.68
C SER A 199 -0.12 -22.61 -14.19
N GLY A 200 0.52 -21.71 -14.94
CA GLY A 200 0.47 -21.65 -16.41
C GLY A 200 -0.71 -20.87 -16.99
N ARG A 201 -1.52 -20.21 -16.15
CA ARG A 201 -2.66 -19.39 -16.57
C ARG A 201 -2.26 -18.00 -17.07
N TYR A 202 -1.12 -17.51 -16.61
CA TYR A 202 -0.64 -16.16 -16.91
C TYR A 202 0.85 -16.19 -17.26
N SER A 203 1.25 -15.37 -18.22
CA SER A 203 2.64 -15.21 -18.63
C SER A 203 2.88 -13.78 -19.09
N VAL A 204 4.15 -13.41 -19.17
CA VAL A 204 4.59 -12.16 -19.80
C VAL A 204 5.51 -12.42 -20.99
N ASP A 205 5.48 -11.52 -21.96
CA ASP A 205 6.44 -11.37 -23.04
C ASP A 205 6.71 -9.87 -23.26
N GLY A 206 7.48 -9.48 -24.25
CA GLY A 206 7.62 -8.05 -24.57
C GLY A 206 8.97 -7.67 -25.16
N THR A 207 9.35 -6.42 -24.91
CA THR A 207 10.56 -5.81 -25.47
C THR A 207 11.40 -5.21 -24.36
N VAL A 208 12.69 -5.56 -24.37
CA VAL A 208 13.73 -4.80 -23.67
C VAL A 208 14.56 -4.04 -24.69
N THR A 209 14.63 -2.73 -24.54
CA THR A 209 15.38 -1.85 -25.45
C THR A 209 16.89 -2.10 -25.34
N ASP A 210 17.66 -1.53 -26.27
CA ASP A 210 19.06 -1.25 -25.97
C ASP A 210 19.13 -0.11 -24.94
N TRP A 211 20.27 0.05 -24.27
CA TRP A 211 20.51 1.18 -23.36
C TRP A 211 20.36 2.51 -24.11
N VAL A 212 19.46 3.36 -23.63
CA VAL A 212 19.31 4.75 -24.08
C VAL A 212 20.06 5.65 -23.12
N LYS A 213 20.67 6.72 -23.62
CA LYS A 213 21.43 7.63 -22.78
C LYS A 213 20.69 8.95 -22.59
N VAL A 214 20.20 9.22 -21.39
CA VAL A 214 19.55 10.50 -21.06
C VAL A 214 20.58 11.62 -20.92
N ARG A 215 20.09 12.87 -20.93
CA ARG A 215 20.95 14.07 -20.99
C ARG A 215 21.66 14.35 -19.66
N TYR A 216 20.91 14.27 -18.56
CA TYR A 216 21.36 14.73 -17.25
C TYR A 216 21.99 13.59 -16.43
N ASN A 217 22.74 13.96 -15.39
CA ASN A 217 23.20 13.04 -14.35
C ASN A 217 22.05 12.60 -13.44
N GLU A 218 22.32 11.61 -12.58
CA GLU A 218 21.28 10.98 -11.75
C GLU A 218 20.63 11.97 -10.76
N ALA A 219 21.39 12.95 -10.25
CA ALA A 219 20.89 14.03 -9.41
C ALA A 219 19.59 14.71 -9.91
N ARG A 220 19.40 14.85 -11.24
CA ARG A 220 18.16 15.44 -11.80
C ARG A 220 16.92 14.60 -11.49
N TYR A 221 17.11 13.31 -11.35
CA TYR A 221 16.07 12.30 -11.33
C TYR A 221 15.92 11.66 -9.95
N GLY A 222 17.03 11.45 -9.23
CA GLY A 222 17.07 10.67 -7.99
C GLY A 222 17.28 11.48 -6.71
N ARG A 223 17.84 12.70 -6.76
CA ARG A 223 18.16 13.45 -5.53
C ARG A 223 16.93 13.61 -4.63
N SER A 224 17.09 13.18 -3.38
CA SER A 224 16.01 12.99 -2.42
C SER A 224 16.42 13.40 -0.99
N SER A 225 15.51 13.18 -0.03
CA SER A 225 15.77 13.23 1.42
C SER A 225 16.16 14.59 2.04
N ASP A 226 15.87 15.71 1.38
CA ASP A 226 16.13 17.07 1.93
C ASP A 226 15.04 17.48 2.94
N ASP A 227 15.42 17.61 4.22
CA ASP A 227 14.49 18.00 5.29
C ASP A 227 14.32 19.53 5.34
N PRO A 228 13.13 20.07 4.99
CA PRO A 228 12.88 21.51 4.97
C PRO A 228 12.89 22.17 6.36
N ALA A 229 13.08 21.38 7.44
CA ALA A 229 13.22 21.87 8.80
C ALA A 229 14.69 22.00 9.23
N ASP A 230 15.65 21.59 8.40
CA ASP A 230 17.07 21.65 8.73
C ASP A 230 17.68 23.06 8.53
N ALA A 231 18.96 23.22 8.86
CA ALA A 231 19.62 24.53 8.87
C ALA A 231 20.53 24.79 7.65
N ASN A 232 20.56 23.89 6.67
CA ASN A 232 21.58 23.86 5.61
C ASN A 232 21.20 24.67 4.36
N GLY A 233 19.91 25.03 4.21
CA GLY A 233 19.42 25.87 3.13
C GLY A 233 18.65 25.05 2.10
N ASP A 234 17.38 24.77 2.41
CA ASP A 234 16.50 23.85 1.71
C ASP A 234 16.43 24.10 0.19
N ASN A 235 16.59 23.04 -0.59
CA ASN A 235 16.32 23.04 -2.01
C ASN A 235 14.82 22.74 -2.23
N PRO A 236 13.99 23.70 -2.65
CA PRO A 236 12.55 23.49 -2.83
C PRO A 236 12.19 22.52 -3.97
N LYS A 237 13.20 21.93 -4.64
CA LYS A 237 13.08 20.93 -5.70
C LYS A 237 13.46 19.52 -5.26
N VAL A 238 13.96 19.35 -4.04
CA VAL A 238 14.24 18.06 -3.42
C VAL A 238 13.18 17.83 -2.35
N CYS A 239 12.64 16.62 -2.29
CA CYS A 239 11.60 16.26 -1.33
C CYS A 239 12.20 15.70 -0.04
N ASN A 240 11.45 15.73 1.06
CA ASN A 240 11.82 15.11 2.35
C ASN A 240 11.44 13.61 2.40
N ASP A 241 11.57 12.94 1.26
CA ASP A 241 11.27 11.52 1.09
C ASP A 241 12.39 10.94 0.20
N HIS A 242 12.54 9.63 0.18
CA HIS A 242 13.50 8.93 -0.68
C HIS A 242 13.08 8.95 -2.15
N ILE A 243 11.79 9.09 -2.42
CA ILE A 243 11.26 9.10 -3.79
C ILE A 243 10.57 10.42 -4.09
N CYS A 244 11.15 11.21 -4.99
CA CYS A 244 10.61 12.50 -5.42
C CYS A 244 9.90 12.44 -6.78
N ASP A 245 9.02 13.41 -7.05
CA ASP A 245 8.31 13.59 -8.34
C ASP A 245 9.27 13.84 -9.53
N THR A 246 10.51 14.23 -9.25
CA THR A 246 11.61 14.37 -10.20
C THR A 246 11.94 13.07 -10.93
N THR A 247 11.64 11.90 -10.33
CA THR A 247 11.81 10.59 -10.95
C THR A 247 10.93 10.39 -12.19
N TRP A 248 9.76 11.04 -12.25
CA TRP A 248 8.89 11.04 -13.44
C TRP A 248 9.59 11.60 -14.69
N GLU A 249 10.57 12.47 -14.47
CA GLU A 249 11.33 13.08 -15.55
C GLU A 249 12.28 12.09 -16.20
N LEU A 250 12.72 11.04 -15.49
CA LEU A 250 13.47 9.95 -16.09
C LEU A 250 12.59 9.13 -17.03
N ILE A 251 11.33 8.86 -16.65
CA ILE A 251 10.34 8.18 -17.50
C ILE A 251 10.15 8.96 -18.80
N ARG A 252 9.90 10.28 -18.70
CA ARG A 252 9.72 11.16 -19.86
C ARG A 252 10.97 11.22 -20.72
N ASP A 253 12.12 11.49 -20.14
CA ASP A 253 13.36 11.73 -20.88
C ASP A 253 13.86 10.44 -21.54
N ALA A 254 13.80 9.30 -20.87
CA ALA A 254 14.20 8.01 -21.42
C ALA A 254 13.26 7.56 -22.55
N ALA A 255 11.94 7.73 -22.40
CA ALA A 255 10.97 7.43 -23.46
C ALA A 255 11.18 8.33 -24.70
N ASN A 256 11.40 9.63 -24.49
CA ASN A 256 11.69 10.57 -25.58
C ASN A 256 13.03 10.26 -26.27
N GLN A 257 14.06 9.94 -25.50
CA GLN A 257 15.36 9.55 -26.04
C GLN A 257 15.25 8.25 -26.86
N TRP A 258 14.50 7.26 -26.38
CA TRP A 258 14.25 6.04 -27.14
C TRP A 258 13.58 6.33 -28.49
N VAL A 259 12.55 7.19 -28.52
CA VAL A 259 11.91 7.61 -29.79
C VAL A 259 12.91 8.32 -30.70
N ALA A 260 13.73 9.21 -30.17
CA ALA A 260 14.78 9.90 -30.93
C ALA A 260 15.78 8.90 -31.54
N ASP A 261 16.21 7.90 -30.76
CA ASP A 261 17.12 6.84 -31.22
C ASP A 261 16.48 5.95 -32.30
N GLN A 262 15.19 5.62 -32.16
CA GLN A 262 14.45 4.88 -33.21
C GLN A 262 14.36 5.70 -34.51
N LYS A 263 14.10 7.01 -34.41
CA LYS A 263 14.08 7.91 -35.58
C LYS A 263 15.47 8.04 -36.21
N ALA A 264 16.53 8.11 -35.40
CA ALA A 264 17.91 8.08 -35.89
C ALA A 264 18.27 6.75 -36.59
N LYS A 265 17.66 5.63 -36.17
CA LYS A 265 17.72 4.33 -36.85
C LYS A 265 16.83 4.23 -38.10
N GLY A 266 16.12 5.31 -38.46
CA GLY A 266 15.33 5.43 -39.68
C GLY A 266 13.84 5.07 -39.55
N LYS A 267 13.34 4.75 -38.34
CA LYS A 267 11.90 4.53 -38.13
C LYS A 267 11.13 5.85 -38.20
N THR A 268 9.97 5.81 -38.82
CA THR A 268 8.98 6.91 -38.82
C THR A 268 8.16 6.92 -37.53
N THR A 269 7.56 8.06 -37.17
CA THR A 269 6.64 8.14 -36.00
C THR A 269 5.50 7.12 -36.12
N ASP A 270 4.97 6.89 -37.32
CA ASP A 270 3.90 5.92 -37.56
C ASP A 270 4.34 4.47 -37.32
N GLU A 271 5.58 4.12 -37.64
CA GLU A 271 6.13 2.78 -37.36
C GLU A 271 6.31 2.56 -35.86
N ILE A 272 6.85 3.56 -35.16
CA ILE A 272 7.01 3.53 -33.70
C ILE A 272 5.64 3.41 -33.02
N LYS A 273 4.66 4.21 -33.45
CA LYS A 273 3.29 4.15 -32.93
C LYS A 273 2.66 2.78 -33.11
N ARG A 274 2.82 2.14 -34.28
CA ARG A 274 2.29 0.79 -34.53
C ARG A 274 2.95 -0.28 -33.66
N GLU A 275 4.23 -0.14 -33.38
CA GLU A 275 4.95 -1.04 -32.47
C GLU A 275 4.43 -0.91 -31.04
N LEU A 276 4.36 0.32 -30.54
CA LEU A 276 3.90 0.63 -29.18
C LEU A 276 2.42 0.30 -28.97
N ALA A 277 1.55 0.47 -29.98
CA ALA A 277 0.13 0.13 -29.87
C ALA A 277 -0.12 -1.36 -29.58
N SER A 278 0.89 -2.23 -29.75
CA SER A 278 0.77 -3.64 -29.40
C SER A 278 0.96 -3.94 -27.90
N PHE A 279 1.26 -2.90 -27.11
CA PHE A 279 1.42 -2.91 -25.65
C PHE A 279 0.34 -2.08 -24.94
N ASP A 280 -0.68 -1.64 -25.67
CA ASP A 280 -1.89 -0.98 -25.17
C ASP A 280 -3.08 -1.86 -25.58
N THR A 281 -3.40 -2.81 -24.72
CA THR A 281 -4.48 -3.81 -24.84
C THR A 281 -5.23 -4.03 -23.51
N TRP A 282 -4.82 -3.23 -22.52
CA TRP A 282 -5.02 -3.18 -21.09
C TRP A 282 -5.86 -2.04 -20.54
N ASP A 283 -7.19 -2.04 -20.59
CA ASP A 283 -7.92 -1.06 -19.78
C ASP A 283 -7.90 -1.46 -18.30
N ARG A 284 -6.78 -1.15 -17.63
CA ARG A 284 -6.51 -1.51 -16.22
C ARG A 284 -7.61 -1.06 -15.27
N TYR A 285 -8.26 0.06 -15.59
CA TYR A 285 -9.14 0.76 -14.68
C TYR A 285 -10.59 0.86 -15.18
N ASP A 286 -10.96 0.13 -16.25
CA ASP A 286 -12.31 0.12 -16.85
C ASP A 286 -12.82 1.57 -17.03
N HIS A 287 -12.04 2.35 -17.78
CA HIS A 287 -12.10 3.81 -17.80
C HIS A 287 -13.44 4.35 -18.33
N ASP A 288 -14.09 3.62 -19.23
CA ASP A 288 -15.36 3.96 -19.85
C ASP A 288 -16.55 3.19 -19.24
N ARG A 289 -16.24 2.24 -18.34
CA ARG A 289 -17.15 1.51 -17.44
C ARG A 289 -18.07 0.55 -18.17
N ASP A 290 -17.55 -0.15 -19.16
CA ASP A 290 -18.31 -1.16 -19.91
C ASP A 290 -18.02 -2.60 -19.42
N GLY A 291 -16.98 -2.78 -18.60
CA GLY A 291 -16.55 -4.04 -18.03
C GLY A 291 -15.64 -4.88 -18.94
N ASP A 292 -15.21 -4.35 -20.08
CA ASP A 292 -14.24 -4.93 -21.00
C ASP A 292 -12.82 -4.44 -20.71
N PHE A 293 -12.11 -5.20 -19.87
CA PHE A 293 -10.69 -4.94 -19.59
C PHE A 293 -9.77 -5.35 -20.76
N ASN A 294 -10.27 -5.83 -21.91
CA ASN A 294 -9.42 -6.29 -23.02
C ASN A 294 -9.47 -5.34 -24.22
N GLU A 295 -9.44 -4.04 -23.94
CA GLU A 295 -9.37 -2.98 -24.93
C GLU A 295 -8.29 -1.93 -24.59
N PRO A 296 -7.84 -1.13 -25.57
CA PRO A 296 -6.84 -0.10 -25.35
C PRO A 296 -7.42 1.13 -24.64
N ASP A 297 -6.67 1.71 -23.70
CA ASP A 297 -7.07 2.92 -22.96
C ASP A 297 -6.18 4.14 -23.28
N GLY A 298 -5.16 3.95 -24.14
CA GLY A 298 -4.19 4.96 -24.56
C GLY A 298 -2.91 4.99 -23.72
N TYR A 299 -2.83 4.19 -22.66
CA TYR A 299 -1.65 3.99 -21.83
C TYR A 299 -0.97 2.65 -22.13
N MET A 300 0.32 2.58 -21.86
CA MET A 300 1.08 1.33 -21.91
C MET A 300 0.59 0.39 -20.80
N ASP A 301 0.20 -0.84 -21.15
CA ASP A 301 -0.33 -1.85 -20.22
C ASP A 301 0.63 -2.11 -19.05
N HIS A 302 1.92 -2.26 -19.39
CA HIS A 302 3.02 -2.52 -18.46
C HIS A 302 4.29 -1.83 -18.96
N PHE A 303 4.76 -0.83 -18.23
CA PHE A 303 6.02 -0.13 -18.52
C PHE A 303 7.00 -0.30 -17.36
N GLN A 304 8.23 -0.70 -17.67
CA GLN A 304 9.31 -0.76 -16.67
C GLN A 304 10.55 -0.02 -17.17
N ILE A 305 11.30 0.54 -16.24
CA ILE A 305 12.57 1.20 -16.52
C ILE A 305 13.67 0.60 -15.65
N VAL A 306 14.81 0.30 -16.26
CA VAL A 306 16.02 -0.12 -15.55
C VAL A 306 17.05 0.98 -15.68
N HIS A 307 17.49 1.58 -14.58
CA HIS A 307 18.51 2.63 -14.59
C HIS A 307 19.91 2.04 -14.37
N ALA A 308 20.93 2.70 -14.92
CA ALA A 308 22.33 2.37 -14.64
C ALA A 308 22.69 2.74 -13.20
N GLY A 309 23.59 1.99 -12.56
CA GLY A 309 23.92 2.21 -11.13
C GLY A 309 23.14 1.30 -10.16
N GLY A 310 23.52 1.37 -8.88
CA GLY A 310 22.89 0.61 -7.81
C GLY A 310 21.65 1.29 -7.24
N ASP A 311 20.90 0.53 -6.44
CA ASP A 311 19.72 1.01 -5.72
C ASP A 311 20.12 1.91 -4.54
N GLU A 312 19.37 2.99 -4.31
CA GLU A 312 19.45 3.75 -3.06
C GLU A 312 19.14 2.85 -1.84
N ALA A 313 18.15 1.95 -1.98
CA ALA A 313 17.71 1.05 -0.91
C ALA A 313 18.78 0.04 -0.45
N ASP A 314 19.77 -0.24 -1.31
CA ASP A 314 20.91 -1.09 -1.02
C ASP A 314 22.19 -0.27 -0.70
N GLY A 315 22.06 1.06 -0.61
CA GLY A 315 23.14 1.99 -0.27
C GLY A 315 24.18 2.14 -1.36
N ASP A 316 23.78 2.60 -2.56
CA ASP A 316 24.72 2.81 -3.68
C ASP A 316 25.95 3.64 -3.25
N PRO A 317 27.17 3.07 -3.36
CA PRO A 317 28.36 3.70 -2.80
C PRO A 317 28.94 4.82 -3.69
N GLN A 318 28.40 5.05 -4.88
CA GLN A 318 28.87 6.09 -5.80
C GLN A 318 27.97 7.31 -5.81
N GLN A 319 26.66 7.10 -5.85
CA GLN A 319 25.66 8.15 -6.05
C GLN A 319 25.03 8.57 -4.71
N GLY A 320 25.05 7.72 -3.69
CA GLY A 320 24.55 8.11 -2.37
C GLY A 320 23.10 8.59 -2.44
N GLU A 321 22.82 9.78 -1.90
CA GLU A 321 21.49 10.46 -2.00
C GLU A 321 21.04 10.82 -3.43
N ASP A 322 21.94 10.81 -4.42
CA ASP A 322 21.57 11.00 -5.84
C ASP A 322 21.09 9.69 -6.48
N ALA A 323 21.32 8.53 -5.84
CA ALA A 323 20.88 7.24 -6.32
C ALA A 323 19.36 7.15 -6.33
N ILE A 324 18.80 6.41 -7.27
CA ILE A 324 17.36 6.19 -7.33
C ILE A 324 16.97 4.96 -6.48
N TRP A 325 15.93 5.13 -5.65
CA TRP A 325 15.27 4.02 -4.95
C TRP A 325 14.30 3.26 -5.87
N SER A 326 14.37 1.92 -5.90
CA SER A 326 13.41 1.07 -6.65
C SER A 326 11.96 1.24 -6.19
N HIS A 327 11.04 1.51 -7.11
CA HIS A 327 9.63 1.69 -6.75
C HIS A 327 8.66 1.47 -7.92
N ARG A 328 7.38 1.44 -7.57
CA ARG A 328 6.22 1.51 -8.46
C ARG A 328 5.43 2.78 -8.20
N TRP A 329 5.07 3.52 -9.26
CA TRP A 329 4.24 4.71 -9.15
C TRP A 329 3.45 5.00 -10.43
N TYR A 330 2.77 6.14 -10.48
CA TYR A 330 2.04 6.66 -11.62
C TYR A 330 2.64 8.02 -12.01
N ALA A 331 3.19 8.12 -13.22
CA ALA A 331 3.87 9.33 -13.69
C ALA A 331 2.90 10.50 -13.84
N PHE A 332 3.27 11.68 -13.31
CA PHE A 332 2.50 12.93 -13.45
C PHE A 332 1.03 12.78 -13.04
N ASN A 333 0.76 12.09 -11.92
CA ASN A 333 -0.59 11.93 -11.38
C ASN A 333 -1.18 13.27 -10.86
N ASP A 334 -0.38 14.33 -10.78
CA ASP A 334 -0.78 15.72 -10.52
C ASP A 334 -1.48 16.38 -11.73
N GLN A 335 -1.45 15.74 -12.91
CA GLN A 335 -2.01 16.25 -14.17
C GLN A 335 -3.32 15.58 -14.60
N VAL A 336 -4.05 14.97 -13.66
CA VAL A 336 -5.40 14.46 -13.92
C VAL A 336 -6.31 15.56 -14.48
N ASP A 337 -7.21 15.20 -15.39
CA ASP A 337 -8.12 16.07 -16.17
C ASP A 337 -7.45 17.03 -17.18
N VAL A 338 -6.14 17.25 -17.09
CA VAL A 338 -5.41 18.19 -17.97
C VAL A 338 -4.44 17.49 -18.93
N GLY A 339 -3.74 16.44 -18.48
CA GLY A 339 -2.77 15.65 -19.25
C GLY A 339 -3.20 14.21 -19.49
N GLY A 340 -2.57 13.54 -20.46
CA GLY A 340 -2.88 12.15 -20.86
C GLY A 340 -3.51 12.00 -22.26
N PRO A 341 -3.89 10.76 -22.64
CA PRO A 341 -4.66 10.47 -23.85
C PRO A 341 -5.94 11.31 -23.97
N ALA A 342 -6.36 11.59 -25.20
CA ALA A 342 -7.43 12.55 -25.49
C ALA A 342 -8.77 12.24 -24.78
N ASN A 343 -9.09 10.96 -24.59
CA ASN A 343 -10.34 10.50 -23.97
C ASN A 343 -10.12 9.89 -22.57
N ASN A 344 -8.90 9.92 -22.04
CA ASN A 344 -8.51 9.27 -20.78
C ASN A 344 -7.46 10.12 -20.08
N LYS A 345 -7.83 11.31 -19.61
CA LYS A 345 -6.88 12.28 -19.06
C LYS A 345 -6.54 12.00 -17.61
N ARG A 346 -5.60 11.10 -17.38
CA ARG A 346 -5.14 10.72 -16.04
C ARG A 346 -3.70 11.17 -15.76
N GLY A 347 -3.15 12.11 -16.51
CA GLY A 347 -1.72 12.46 -16.45
C GLY A 347 -0.84 11.52 -17.27
N GLY A 348 0.39 11.25 -16.82
CA GLY A 348 1.35 10.39 -17.51
C GLY A 348 2.40 11.12 -18.36
N ALA A 349 3.38 10.36 -18.85
CA ALA A 349 4.40 10.82 -19.78
C ALA A 349 4.09 10.36 -21.20
N GLN A 350 3.92 11.29 -22.16
CA GLN A 350 3.74 10.92 -23.55
C GLN A 350 5.06 10.35 -24.13
N ILE A 351 4.96 9.24 -24.87
CA ILE A 351 6.12 8.62 -25.52
C ILE A 351 6.42 9.36 -26.82
N GLY A 352 7.29 10.37 -26.77
CA GLY A 352 7.58 11.25 -27.89
C GLY A 352 6.31 11.93 -28.44
N ASP A 353 6.12 11.84 -29.75
CA ASP A 353 4.95 12.35 -30.49
C ASP A 353 4.01 11.22 -30.96
N THR A 354 4.06 10.05 -30.33
CA THR A 354 3.36 8.83 -30.81
C THR A 354 1.86 8.82 -30.50
N GLY A 355 1.44 9.55 -29.46
CA GLY A 355 0.06 9.53 -28.96
C GLY A 355 -0.22 8.47 -27.89
N LEU A 356 0.76 7.63 -27.54
CA LEU A 356 0.69 6.68 -26.41
C LEU A 356 1.43 7.25 -25.20
N TRP A 357 1.00 6.81 -24.01
CA TRP A 357 1.42 7.40 -22.74
C TRP A 357 1.89 6.32 -21.75
N VAL A 358 2.82 6.68 -20.88
CA VAL A 358 3.18 5.90 -19.70
C VAL A 358 2.48 6.53 -18.50
N GLY A 359 1.57 5.80 -17.86
CA GLY A 359 0.93 6.18 -16.61
C GLY A 359 1.62 5.45 -15.47
N ASP A 360 1.16 4.23 -15.20
CA ASP A 360 1.83 3.29 -14.31
C ASP A 360 3.22 2.90 -14.82
N TYR A 361 4.20 2.92 -13.92
CA TYR A 361 5.54 2.41 -14.17
C TYR A 361 6.12 1.72 -12.93
N THR A 362 7.13 0.90 -13.17
CA THR A 362 8.03 0.41 -12.13
C THR A 362 9.48 0.68 -12.51
N MET A 363 10.34 0.93 -11.53
CA MET A 363 11.75 1.25 -11.72
C MET A 363 12.65 0.34 -10.91
N GLN A 364 13.74 -0.14 -11.52
CA GLN A 364 14.72 -1.02 -10.88
C GLN A 364 16.16 -0.62 -11.24
N PRO A 365 17.16 -0.94 -10.40
CA PRO A 365 18.57 -0.68 -10.66
C PRO A 365 19.19 -1.71 -11.60
N GLU A 366 20.38 -1.37 -12.10
CA GLU A 366 21.18 -2.23 -12.98
C GLU A 366 21.56 -3.55 -12.30
N ASN A 367 21.88 -3.53 -11.00
CA ASN A 367 22.19 -4.73 -10.22
C ASN A 367 20.96 -5.41 -9.58
N GLY A 368 19.75 -5.12 -10.05
CA GLY A 368 18.54 -5.78 -9.58
C GLY A 368 18.55 -7.30 -9.81
N GLY A 369 18.25 -8.08 -8.77
CA GLY A 369 18.03 -9.52 -8.88
C GLY A 369 16.62 -9.85 -9.36
N LEU A 370 16.39 -11.08 -9.83
CA LEU A 370 15.06 -11.54 -10.28
C LEU A 370 13.97 -11.30 -9.23
N SER A 371 14.31 -11.31 -7.93
CA SER A 371 13.34 -11.04 -6.87
C SER A 371 12.73 -9.65 -6.97
N VAL A 372 13.53 -8.60 -7.24
CA VAL A 372 13.03 -7.22 -7.32
C VAL A 372 12.16 -7.07 -8.56
N PHE A 373 12.62 -7.51 -9.73
CA PHE A 373 11.81 -7.45 -10.97
C PHE A 373 10.47 -8.21 -10.85
N ALA A 374 10.46 -9.36 -10.17
CA ALA A 374 9.22 -10.09 -9.92
C ALA A 374 8.31 -9.35 -8.95
N HIS A 375 8.86 -8.77 -7.87
CA HIS A 375 8.14 -8.02 -6.83
C HIS A 375 7.47 -6.77 -7.42
N GLU A 376 8.23 -5.96 -8.15
CA GLU A 376 7.74 -4.74 -8.80
C GLU A 376 6.64 -5.05 -9.82
N TYR A 377 6.81 -6.11 -10.60
CA TYR A 377 5.73 -6.56 -11.49
C TYR A 377 4.49 -7.06 -10.72
N GLY A 378 4.65 -7.49 -9.46
CA GLY A 378 3.54 -7.85 -8.58
C GLY A 378 2.66 -6.65 -8.25
N HIS A 379 3.27 -5.50 -7.97
CA HIS A 379 2.56 -4.22 -7.82
C HIS A 379 1.81 -3.83 -9.08
N ASP A 380 2.42 -4.03 -10.24
CA ASP A 380 1.81 -3.72 -11.53
C ASP A 380 0.55 -4.57 -11.81
N LEU A 381 0.49 -5.78 -11.25
CA LEU A 381 -0.72 -6.62 -11.25
C LEU A 381 -1.77 -6.21 -10.20
N GLY A 382 -1.43 -5.29 -9.31
CA GLY A 382 -2.29 -4.73 -8.27
C GLY A 382 -2.15 -5.40 -6.90
N LEU A 383 -1.01 -6.04 -6.63
CA LEU A 383 -0.69 -6.51 -5.29
C LEU A 383 -0.04 -5.39 -4.47
N PRO A 384 -0.54 -5.09 -3.26
CA PRO A 384 0.15 -4.18 -2.35
C PRO A 384 1.39 -4.81 -1.73
N ASP A 385 2.25 -3.97 -1.16
CA ASP A 385 3.25 -4.39 -0.19
C ASP A 385 2.59 -5.08 1.01
N ASP A 386 3.27 -6.13 1.47
CA ASP A 386 2.85 -6.97 2.58
C ASP A 386 3.77 -6.86 3.80
N TYR A 387 4.89 -6.12 3.70
CA TYR A 387 5.70 -5.66 4.85
C TYR A 387 5.10 -4.39 5.47
N ASP A 388 5.68 -3.88 6.56
CA ASP A 388 5.29 -2.62 7.18
C ASP A 388 5.85 -1.45 6.36
N THR A 389 4.99 -0.69 5.68
CA THR A 389 5.41 0.35 4.73
C THR A 389 5.82 1.66 5.39
N THR A 390 5.69 1.81 6.72
CA THR A 390 6.14 3.03 7.40
C THR A 390 7.64 3.02 7.73
N GLY A 391 8.39 2.01 7.27
CA GLY A 391 9.80 1.79 7.62
C GLY A 391 10.04 1.36 9.07
N ALA A 392 9.00 1.23 9.89
CA ALA A 392 9.14 1.05 11.34
C ALA A 392 9.37 -0.41 11.79
N GLY A 393 9.51 -1.36 10.86
CA GLY A 393 10.08 -2.68 11.15
C GLY A 393 9.49 -3.86 10.36
N ASP A 394 9.89 -5.07 10.77
CA ASP A 394 9.34 -6.32 10.25
C ASP A 394 7.87 -6.50 10.65
N ASN A 395 7.15 -7.38 9.96
CA ASN A 395 5.82 -7.82 10.36
C ASN A 395 5.65 -9.35 10.29
N SER A 396 4.40 -9.83 10.14
CA SER A 396 4.08 -11.27 10.10
C SER A 396 4.12 -11.91 8.70
N SER A 397 4.59 -11.19 7.67
CA SER A 397 4.67 -11.65 6.28
C SER A 397 6.07 -12.14 5.90
N GLU A 398 7.06 -11.25 5.97
CA GLU A 398 8.50 -11.55 5.82
C GLU A 398 8.85 -12.45 4.62
N HIS A 399 9.72 -13.46 4.80
CA HIS A 399 10.13 -14.33 3.70
C HIS A 399 9.01 -15.25 3.17
N TRP A 400 7.79 -15.25 3.73
CA TRP A 400 6.73 -16.16 3.27
C TRP A 400 6.04 -15.73 1.97
N THR A 401 6.22 -14.49 1.52
CA THR A 401 5.60 -13.99 0.29
C THR A 401 6.52 -13.05 -0.46
N LEU A 402 6.51 -13.12 -1.80
CA LEU A 402 7.27 -12.20 -2.66
C LEU A 402 6.98 -10.73 -2.34
N MET A 403 5.75 -10.38 -1.99
CA MET A 403 5.33 -8.99 -1.71
C MET A 403 5.79 -8.50 -0.33
N ALA A 404 6.67 -9.25 0.35
CA ALA A 404 7.31 -8.86 1.59
C ALA A 404 8.84 -8.99 1.44
N GLN A 405 9.57 -9.33 2.50
CA GLN A 405 11.04 -9.39 2.53
C GLN A 405 11.64 -10.63 1.83
N SER A 406 10.95 -11.22 0.85
CA SER A 406 11.34 -12.49 0.22
C SER A 406 12.44 -12.33 -0.88
N ARG A 407 13.48 -11.55 -0.59
CA ARG A 407 14.72 -11.44 -1.39
C ARG A 407 15.63 -12.66 -1.19
N LEU A 408 15.21 -13.83 -1.68
CA LEU A 408 15.87 -15.10 -1.42
C LEU A 408 17.06 -15.36 -2.37
N ASN A 409 17.70 -16.52 -2.17
CA ASN A 409 18.79 -17.01 -3.00
C ASN A 409 18.85 -18.55 -3.01
N GLU A 410 19.57 -19.07 -3.99
CA GLU A 410 19.96 -20.47 -4.04
C GLU A 410 21.06 -20.79 -3.02
N LYS A 411 21.36 -22.08 -2.82
CA LYS A 411 22.37 -22.49 -1.84
C LYS A 411 23.75 -21.89 -2.17
N GLY A 412 24.23 -21.01 -1.28
CA GLY A 412 25.51 -20.29 -1.47
C GLY A 412 25.45 -19.16 -2.51
N GLY A 413 24.25 -18.77 -2.93
CA GLY A 413 24.00 -17.61 -3.79
C GLY A 413 24.00 -16.29 -3.02
N ILE A 414 23.65 -15.22 -3.74
CA ILE A 414 23.61 -13.85 -3.23
C ILE A 414 22.16 -13.45 -2.98
N VAL A 415 21.89 -12.75 -1.88
CA VAL A 415 20.58 -12.22 -1.48
C VAL A 415 19.88 -11.53 -2.66
N GLY A 416 18.56 -11.72 -2.78
CA GLY A 416 17.73 -11.07 -3.82
C GLY A 416 17.85 -11.64 -5.24
N THR A 417 18.78 -12.55 -5.50
CA THR A 417 18.90 -13.17 -6.84
C THR A 417 17.73 -14.09 -7.20
N LYS A 418 16.97 -14.57 -6.20
CA LYS A 418 15.84 -15.49 -6.39
C LYS A 418 14.60 -15.03 -5.62
N PRO A 419 13.40 -15.02 -6.23
CA PRO A 419 12.15 -14.77 -5.50
C PRO A 419 11.68 -16.03 -4.74
N GLY A 420 10.85 -15.83 -3.72
CA GLY A 420 9.98 -16.87 -3.14
C GLY A 420 8.62 -16.94 -3.85
N ASP A 421 7.79 -17.96 -3.57
CA ASP A 421 6.44 -18.00 -4.12
C ASP A 421 5.55 -16.87 -3.54
N LEU A 422 4.52 -16.49 -4.28
CA LEU A 422 3.46 -15.63 -3.76
C LEU A 422 2.70 -16.34 -2.64
N GLY A 423 2.32 -15.57 -1.62
CA GLY A 423 1.45 -16.01 -0.54
C GLY A 423 0.06 -16.42 -1.02
N SER A 424 -0.68 -17.15 -0.17
CA SER A 424 -2.04 -17.58 -0.49
C SER A 424 -2.98 -16.41 -0.71
N TRP A 425 -2.81 -15.32 0.05
CA TRP A 425 -3.61 -14.12 -0.12
C TRP A 425 -3.32 -13.44 -1.47
N GLN A 426 -2.06 -13.30 -1.87
CA GLN A 426 -1.71 -12.74 -3.18
C GLN A 426 -2.29 -13.58 -4.33
N LYS A 427 -2.14 -14.91 -4.26
CA LYS A 427 -2.73 -15.81 -5.27
C LYS A 427 -4.25 -15.70 -5.28
N LEU A 428 -4.90 -15.57 -4.12
CA LEU A 428 -6.35 -15.33 -4.06
C LEU A 428 -6.71 -13.99 -4.70
N GLN A 429 -5.97 -12.92 -4.38
CA GLN A 429 -6.17 -11.60 -4.95
C GLN A 429 -6.11 -11.70 -6.47
N LEU A 430 -5.06 -12.28 -7.05
CA LEU A 430 -4.89 -12.43 -8.51
C LEU A 430 -5.84 -13.44 -9.20
N GLY A 431 -6.68 -14.16 -8.44
CA GLY A 431 -7.53 -15.22 -9.00
C GLY A 431 -6.74 -16.49 -9.35
N TRP A 432 -5.53 -16.64 -8.82
CA TRP A 432 -4.60 -17.74 -9.06
C TRP A 432 -4.58 -18.80 -7.96
N LEU A 433 -5.38 -18.65 -6.90
CA LEU A 433 -5.49 -19.68 -5.87
C LEU A 433 -6.63 -20.65 -6.18
N ASP A 434 -6.34 -21.95 -6.18
CA ASP A 434 -7.36 -23.00 -6.12
C ASP A 434 -7.67 -23.37 -4.66
N TYR A 435 -8.93 -23.30 -4.25
CA TYR A 435 -9.30 -23.38 -2.83
C TYR A 435 -10.66 -24.03 -2.55
N GLU A 436 -10.80 -24.54 -1.33
CA GLU A 436 -12.06 -25.01 -0.75
C GLU A 436 -12.55 -24.06 0.35
N ILE A 437 -13.86 -23.75 0.35
CA ILE A 437 -14.47 -22.91 1.38
C ILE A 437 -15.05 -23.77 2.51
N VAL A 438 -14.71 -23.44 3.74
CA VAL A 438 -15.31 -24.00 4.96
C VAL A 438 -15.85 -22.85 5.81
N ARG A 439 -17.03 -23.01 6.40
CA ARG A 439 -17.58 -22.00 7.33
C ARG A 439 -17.26 -22.39 8.77
N ALA A 440 -16.95 -21.41 9.62
CA ALA A 440 -16.74 -21.64 11.05
C ALA A 440 -17.91 -22.43 11.67
N GLY A 441 -17.59 -23.41 12.52
CA GLY A 441 -18.55 -24.35 13.11
C GLY A 441 -18.86 -25.58 12.24
N GLN A 442 -18.30 -25.71 11.03
CA GLN A 442 -18.36 -26.93 10.24
C GLN A 442 -17.19 -27.86 10.55
N ASN A 443 -17.48 -29.16 10.64
CA ASN A 443 -16.45 -30.21 10.67
C ASN A 443 -16.15 -30.69 9.25
N ARG A 444 -14.92 -30.49 8.77
CA ARG A 444 -14.47 -30.93 7.44
C ARG A 444 -13.07 -31.53 7.51
N THR A 445 -12.85 -32.57 6.71
CA THR A 445 -11.51 -33.11 6.45
C THR A 445 -11.19 -32.89 4.99
N LEU A 446 -10.04 -32.30 4.71
CA LEU A 446 -9.58 -31.95 3.37
C LEU A 446 -8.18 -32.53 3.15
N GLU A 447 -7.90 -32.90 1.90
CA GLU A 447 -6.53 -33.14 1.44
C GLU A 447 -6.14 -31.97 0.55
N LEU A 448 -5.13 -31.22 0.96
CA LEU A 448 -4.61 -30.08 0.21
C LEU A 448 -3.35 -30.50 -0.55
N GLY A 449 -3.20 -29.94 -1.74
CA GLY A 449 -1.95 -29.95 -2.50
C GLY A 449 -0.97 -28.89 -1.99
N PRO A 450 0.19 -28.77 -2.66
CA PRO A 450 1.13 -27.67 -2.43
C PRO A 450 0.51 -26.31 -2.82
N GLN A 451 0.87 -25.23 -2.10
CA GLN A 451 0.48 -23.87 -2.46
C GLN A 451 1.21 -23.38 -3.71
N GLU A 452 2.39 -23.93 -4.00
CA GLU A 452 3.29 -23.43 -5.04
C GLU A 452 2.73 -23.66 -6.46
N TYR A 453 1.93 -24.71 -6.66
CA TYR A 453 1.32 -25.02 -7.96
C TYR A 453 -0.01 -25.77 -7.82
N GLN A 454 -0.89 -25.64 -8.80
CA GLN A 454 -2.16 -26.34 -8.82
C GLN A 454 -1.97 -27.84 -9.10
N SER A 455 -2.59 -28.68 -8.27
CA SER A 455 -2.62 -30.13 -8.40
C SER A 455 -4.06 -30.63 -8.64
N ASP A 456 -4.30 -31.93 -8.55
CA ASP A 456 -5.66 -32.48 -8.49
C ASP A 456 -6.37 -32.18 -7.16
N LYS A 457 -5.61 -31.76 -6.15
CA LYS A 457 -6.08 -31.28 -4.86
C LYS A 457 -6.03 -29.76 -4.77
N PRO A 458 -6.98 -29.13 -4.05
CA PRO A 458 -6.98 -27.68 -3.83
C PRO A 458 -5.70 -27.24 -3.12
N GLN A 459 -5.22 -26.05 -3.44
CA GLN A 459 -3.99 -25.49 -2.86
C GLN A 459 -4.20 -24.95 -1.44
N ALA A 460 -5.43 -24.52 -1.13
CA ALA A 460 -5.75 -23.94 0.17
C ALA A 460 -7.18 -24.27 0.66
N ALA A 461 -7.38 -24.11 1.96
CA ALA A 461 -8.70 -24.00 2.57
C ALA A 461 -8.92 -22.58 3.07
N ILE A 462 -10.06 -21.97 2.72
CA ILE A 462 -10.49 -20.67 3.24
C ILE A 462 -11.60 -20.90 4.26
N VAL A 463 -11.35 -20.51 5.52
CA VAL A 463 -12.33 -20.58 6.60
C VAL A 463 -13.02 -19.23 6.78
N VAL A 464 -14.31 -19.17 6.44
CA VAL A 464 -15.14 -17.96 6.61
C VAL A 464 -15.58 -17.86 8.07
N LEU A 465 -15.23 -16.76 8.72
CA LEU A 465 -15.52 -16.51 10.14
C LEU A 465 -16.83 -15.71 10.33
N PRO A 466 -17.40 -15.72 11.54
CA PRO A 466 -18.43 -14.76 11.91
C PRO A 466 -17.85 -13.34 11.87
N LYS A 467 -18.66 -12.38 11.41
CA LYS A 467 -18.23 -10.99 11.24
C LYS A 467 -17.53 -10.42 12.49
N LYS A 468 -16.48 -9.64 12.26
CA LYS A 468 -15.76 -8.87 13.27
C LYS A 468 -16.50 -7.57 13.56
N GLU A 469 -16.87 -7.34 14.82
CA GLU A 469 -17.37 -6.03 15.25
C GLU A 469 -16.17 -5.14 15.59
N VAL A 470 -16.13 -3.95 15.01
CA VAL A 470 -15.10 -2.95 15.29
C VAL A 470 -15.79 -1.66 15.67
N THR A 471 -15.45 -1.14 16.85
CA THR A 471 -15.92 0.16 17.31
C THR A 471 -14.89 1.22 16.93
N ARG A 472 -15.22 2.06 15.95
CA ARG A 472 -14.42 3.22 15.56
C ARG A 472 -14.78 4.40 16.46
N GLN A 473 -13.75 5.15 16.87
CA GLN A 473 -13.89 6.44 17.55
C GLN A 473 -14.06 7.50 16.49
N PHE A 474 -15.28 7.98 16.30
CA PHE A 474 -15.53 9.12 15.42
C PHE A 474 -15.18 10.43 16.10
N GLY A 475 -14.99 10.47 17.42
CA GLY A 475 -14.63 11.67 18.17
C GLY A 475 -15.85 12.48 18.57
N GLN A 476 -15.68 13.37 19.55
CA GLN A 476 -16.80 14.05 20.20
C GLN A 476 -17.58 14.94 19.21
N PRO A 477 -18.93 14.91 19.26
CA PRO A 477 -19.78 15.93 18.64
C PRO A 477 -19.33 17.35 19.01
N ALA A 478 -19.63 18.35 18.17
CA ALA A 478 -19.32 19.74 18.47
C ALA A 478 -20.11 20.23 19.69
N ALA A 479 -21.35 19.74 19.82
CA ALA A 479 -22.17 19.86 21.01
C ALA A 479 -23.06 18.61 21.18
N GLY A 480 -23.63 18.43 22.38
CA GLY A 480 -24.56 17.32 22.61
C GLY A 480 -23.92 15.94 22.61
N ALA A 481 -24.67 14.93 22.17
CA ALA A 481 -24.31 13.52 22.17
C ALA A 481 -24.31 12.90 20.76
N ARG A 482 -24.75 13.62 19.73
CA ARG A 482 -24.80 13.14 18.35
C ARG A 482 -24.29 14.17 17.34
N GLN A 483 -23.91 13.67 16.17
CA GLN A 483 -23.47 14.44 15.02
C GLN A 483 -23.99 13.78 13.74
N TYR A 484 -24.18 14.53 12.66
CA TYR A 484 -24.48 13.94 11.36
C TYR A 484 -23.19 13.48 10.69
N TRP A 485 -23.21 12.29 10.09
CA TRP A 485 -22.11 11.71 9.34
C TRP A 485 -22.58 11.28 7.95
N SER A 486 -21.80 11.61 6.93
CA SER A 486 -22.10 11.24 5.54
C SER A 486 -22.03 9.75 5.27
N GLY A 487 -21.30 9.00 6.10
CA GLY A 487 -20.75 7.69 5.72
C GLY A 487 -19.34 7.84 5.16
N ASN A 488 -18.64 6.70 5.05
CA ASN A 488 -17.30 6.60 4.48
C ASN A 488 -17.22 5.32 3.64
N ALA A 489 -17.59 5.42 2.38
CA ALA A 489 -17.70 4.27 1.49
C ALA A 489 -17.51 4.71 0.05
N ASN A 490 -17.08 3.80 -0.80
CA ASN A 490 -16.88 4.03 -2.22
C ASN A 490 -18.23 4.31 -2.92
N ASP A 491 -18.20 5.19 -3.93
CA ASP A 491 -19.35 5.63 -4.73
C ASP A 491 -20.49 6.20 -3.89
N LEU A 492 -20.13 6.92 -2.83
CA LEU A 492 -21.05 7.56 -1.92
C LEU A 492 -21.77 8.70 -2.63
N ASP A 493 -23.08 8.73 -2.53
CA ASP A 493 -23.90 9.86 -2.95
C ASP A 493 -24.95 10.10 -1.86
N THR A 494 -24.55 10.85 -0.83
CA THR A 494 -25.39 11.05 0.35
C THR A 494 -25.79 12.50 0.50
N THR A 495 -27.06 12.72 0.84
CA THR A 495 -27.59 14.07 1.07
C THR A 495 -28.34 14.15 2.39
N MET A 496 -28.34 15.33 2.99
CA MET A 496 -29.30 15.70 4.02
C MET A 496 -29.98 17.00 3.61
N THR A 497 -31.31 16.97 3.48
CA THR A 497 -32.11 18.06 2.86
C THR A 497 -33.13 18.66 3.82
N ARG A 498 -33.32 19.99 3.76
CA ARG A 498 -34.33 20.74 4.53
C ARG A 498 -35.02 21.79 3.67
N ILE A 499 -36.33 21.95 3.86
CA ILE A 499 -37.10 23.08 3.33
C ILE A 499 -37.05 24.25 4.34
N LEU A 500 -36.71 25.44 3.86
CA LEU A 500 -36.64 26.68 4.61
C LEU A 500 -37.59 27.71 3.99
N ASP A 501 -38.45 28.32 4.80
CA ASP A 501 -39.28 29.46 4.39
C ASP A 501 -38.55 30.76 4.73
N LEU A 502 -38.02 31.42 3.69
CA LEU A 502 -37.37 32.72 3.78
C LEU A 502 -38.30 33.84 3.29
N GLY A 503 -39.61 33.61 3.25
CA GLY A 503 -40.61 34.60 2.88
C GLY A 503 -40.51 35.88 3.70
N GLY A 504 -40.48 37.02 3.00
CA GLY A 504 -40.35 38.34 3.62
C GLY A 504 -38.98 38.63 4.27
N LYS A 505 -37.98 37.76 4.06
CA LYS A 505 -36.61 37.98 4.53
C LYS A 505 -35.75 38.69 3.49
N THR A 506 -34.72 39.41 3.94
CA THR A 506 -33.78 40.13 3.04
C THR A 506 -32.38 39.55 3.03
N LYS A 507 -31.97 38.88 4.11
CA LYS A 507 -30.69 38.18 4.23
C LYS A 507 -30.86 36.85 4.94
N ALA A 508 -30.08 35.86 4.56
CA ALA A 508 -30.06 34.56 5.21
C ALA A 508 -28.68 33.91 5.14
N THR A 509 -28.32 33.12 6.15
CA THR A 509 -27.05 32.41 6.21
C THR A 509 -27.25 31.08 6.90
N LEU A 510 -26.67 30.02 6.33
CA LEU A 510 -26.47 28.74 7.00
C LEU A 510 -25.08 28.74 7.62
N ALA A 511 -25.01 28.45 8.92
CA ALA A 511 -23.78 28.20 9.65
C ALA A 511 -23.84 26.80 10.26
N ALA A 512 -22.72 26.10 10.32
CA ALA A 512 -22.60 24.80 10.99
C ALA A 512 -21.16 24.59 11.47
N LYS A 513 -20.96 23.55 12.28
CA LYS A 513 -19.64 22.98 12.54
C LYS A 513 -19.42 21.82 11.58
N ALA A 514 -18.25 21.79 10.96
CA ALA A 514 -17.83 20.70 10.08
C ALA A 514 -16.49 20.12 10.56
N ARG A 515 -16.33 18.82 10.42
CA ARG A 515 -15.08 18.09 10.64
C ARG A 515 -15.06 16.96 9.61
N PHE A 516 -13.96 16.76 8.91
CA PHE A 516 -14.00 15.93 7.70
C PHE A 516 -12.63 15.41 7.33
N ALA A 517 -12.63 14.28 6.63
CA ALA A 517 -11.48 13.74 5.91
C ALA A 517 -12.05 13.23 4.57
N ILE A 518 -11.76 13.98 3.52
CA ILE A 518 -12.37 13.85 2.19
C ILE A 518 -11.22 13.97 1.18
N GLU A 519 -11.01 12.93 0.38
CA GLU A 519 -9.91 12.86 -0.59
C GLU A 519 -9.90 14.08 -1.52
N GLU A 520 -8.78 14.82 -1.59
CA GLU A 520 -8.76 16.14 -2.23
C GLU A 520 -8.94 16.12 -3.75
N CYS A 521 -8.47 15.04 -4.41
CA CYS A 521 -8.52 14.90 -5.85
C CYS A 521 -9.92 14.56 -6.37
N CYS A 522 -10.71 13.86 -5.55
CA CYS A 522 -11.69 12.92 -6.08
C CYS A 522 -13.03 12.94 -5.33
N ASP A 523 -13.00 13.21 -4.02
CA ASP A 523 -14.18 13.25 -3.16
C ASP A 523 -14.54 14.67 -2.77
N PHE A 524 -15.84 14.99 -2.71
CA PHE A 524 -16.29 16.37 -2.54
C PHE A 524 -17.53 16.48 -1.66
N ALA A 525 -17.51 17.51 -0.81
CA ALA A 525 -18.70 18.00 -0.13
C ALA A 525 -19.21 19.30 -0.78
N TYR A 526 -20.53 19.38 -0.92
CA TYR A 526 -21.25 20.51 -1.48
C TYR A 526 -22.33 21.00 -0.51
N VAL A 527 -22.61 22.30 -0.56
CA VAL A 527 -23.84 22.87 0.00
C VAL A 527 -24.63 23.43 -1.17
N GLU A 528 -25.86 22.98 -1.32
CA GLU A 528 -26.66 23.24 -2.52
C GLU A 528 -28.06 23.73 -2.16
N ALA A 529 -28.67 24.49 -3.07
CA ALA A 529 -30.04 24.95 -2.91
C ALA A 529 -30.88 24.74 -4.17
N SER A 530 -32.20 24.60 -3.96
CA SER A 530 -33.19 24.39 -5.01
C SER A 530 -34.52 25.06 -4.66
N THR A 531 -35.17 25.68 -5.63
CA THR A 531 -36.53 26.25 -5.49
C THR A 531 -37.63 25.28 -5.95
N ASN A 532 -37.26 24.17 -6.60
CA ASN A 532 -38.21 23.21 -7.18
C ASN A 532 -37.93 21.75 -6.80
N GLY A 533 -36.85 21.48 -6.05
CA GLY A 533 -36.41 20.15 -5.62
C GLY A 533 -35.82 19.27 -6.73
N LYS A 534 -35.67 19.80 -7.94
CA LYS A 534 -35.16 19.07 -9.12
C LYS A 534 -33.83 19.64 -9.58
N ASP A 535 -33.75 20.95 -9.71
CA ASP A 535 -32.55 21.66 -10.15
C ASP A 535 -31.81 22.18 -8.91
N TRP A 536 -30.58 21.74 -8.71
CA TRP A 536 -29.76 22.08 -7.56
C TRP A 536 -28.57 22.92 -7.98
N ALA A 537 -28.34 24.01 -7.26
CA ALA A 537 -27.20 24.89 -7.47
C ALA A 537 -26.27 24.81 -6.26
N ALA A 538 -25.02 24.42 -6.49
CA ALA A 538 -23.95 24.50 -5.50
C ALA A 538 -23.64 25.96 -5.16
N LEU A 539 -23.51 26.24 -3.86
CA LEU A 539 -23.41 27.58 -3.30
C LEU A 539 -21.99 27.88 -2.85
N ASP A 540 -21.56 29.12 -3.08
CA ASP A 540 -20.34 29.64 -2.49
C ASP A 540 -20.45 29.74 -0.96
N GLY A 541 -19.34 29.51 -0.29
CA GLY A 541 -19.25 29.55 1.16
C GLY A 541 -17.80 29.50 1.63
N THR A 542 -17.63 29.39 2.94
CA THR A 542 -16.33 29.17 3.57
C THR A 542 -16.35 27.98 4.49
N VAL A 543 -15.22 27.30 4.60
CA VAL A 543 -14.94 26.26 5.60
C VAL A 543 -13.63 26.62 6.30
N GLY A 544 -13.66 26.76 7.63
CA GLY A 544 -12.52 27.28 8.40
C GLY A 544 -12.03 28.64 7.96
N GLY A 545 -12.94 29.49 7.47
CA GLY A 545 -12.62 30.82 6.95
C GLY A 545 -11.99 30.84 5.55
N LYS A 546 -11.68 29.68 4.96
CA LYS A 546 -11.20 29.58 3.57
C LYS A 546 -12.39 29.45 2.61
N PRO A 547 -12.41 30.18 1.46
CA PRO A 547 -13.44 29.99 0.44
C PRO A 547 -13.47 28.56 -0.09
N PHE A 548 -14.66 28.09 -0.47
CA PHE A 548 -14.82 26.83 -1.21
C PHE A 548 -13.97 26.81 -2.49
N THR A 549 -13.34 25.67 -2.74
CA THR A 549 -12.67 25.39 -4.01
C THR A 549 -13.71 25.08 -5.09
N ARG A 550 -13.24 24.69 -6.28
CA ARG A 550 -14.08 24.39 -7.44
C ARG A 550 -13.79 22.98 -7.93
N ASP A 551 -14.82 22.27 -8.38
CA ASP A 551 -14.63 21.03 -9.13
C ASP A 551 -14.32 21.31 -10.61
N SER A 552 -14.09 20.25 -11.40
CA SER A 552 -13.79 20.33 -12.84
C SER A 552 -14.92 20.99 -13.66
N LEU A 553 -16.12 21.10 -13.11
CA LEU A 553 -17.29 21.77 -13.69
C LEU A 553 -17.47 23.21 -13.20
N GLY A 554 -16.56 23.71 -12.35
CA GLY A 554 -16.63 25.06 -11.79
C GLY A 554 -17.69 25.23 -10.70
N ARG A 555 -18.17 24.13 -10.08
CA ARG A 555 -19.12 24.18 -8.97
C ARG A 555 -18.37 24.39 -7.64
N PRO A 556 -18.87 25.27 -6.74
CA PRO A 556 -18.32 25.42 -5.39
C PRO A 556 -18.36 24.11 -4.60
N ARG A 557 -17.23 23.74 -3.98
CA ARG A 557 -17.08 22.52 -3.17
C ARG A 557 -16.02 22.68 -2.08
N PHE A 558 -15.91 21.72 -1.18
CA PHE A 558 -14.75 21.58 -0.30
C PHE A 558 -14.36 20.10 -0.13
N SER A 559 -13.09 19.88 0.19
CA SER A 559 -12.44 18.58 0.41
C SER A 559 -11.23 18.79 1.35
N GLY A 560 -10.47 17.74 1.63
CA GLY A 560 -9.27 17.73 2.46
C GLY A 560 -9.50 17.19 3.86
N VAL A 561 -8.53 17.37 4.74
CA VAL A 561 -8.58 16.88 6.12
C VAL A 561 -8.70 18.04 7.11
N SER A 562 -9.69 17.93 7.98
CA SER A 562 -9.88 18.77 9.16
C SER A 562 -10.23 17.88 10.34
N ALA A 563 -9.23 17.57 11.17
CA ALA A 563 -9.39 16.72 12.35
C ALA A 563 -10.13 17.39 13.52
N THR A 564 -10.28 18.72 13.48
CA THR A 564 -10.98 19.53 14.50
C THR A 564 -12.23 20.17 13.91
N TRP A 565 -13.19 20.52 14.78
CA TRP A 565 -14.40 21.22 14.36
C TRP A 565 -14.08 22.62 13.85
N THR A 566 -14.47 22.90 12.62
CA THR A 566 -14.29 24.19 11.96
C THR A 566 -15.62 24.78 11.50
N ASP A 567 -15.65 26.09 11.27
CA ASP A 567 -16.88 26.79 10.87
C ASP A 567 -17.16 26.60 9.39
N LEU A 568 -18.36 26.08 9.08
CA LEU A 568 -18.95 26.03 7.74
C LEU A 568 -19.97 27.16 7.62
N VAL A 569 -19.78 28.09 6.68
CA VAL A 569 -20.66 29.26 6.52
C VAL A 569 -21.04 29.45 5.06
N VAL A 570 -22.34 29.43 4.77
CA VAL A 570 -22.89 29.53 3.41
C VAL A 570 -23.97 30.62 3.36
N PRO A 571 -23.74 31.72 2.61
CA PRO A 571 -24.76 32.74 2.37
C PRO A 571 -25.94 32.18 1.57
N LEU A 572 -27.16 32.51 2.00
CA LEU A 572 -28.41 32.13 1.33
C LEU A 572 -29.16 33.36 0.77
N ASP A 573 -28.52 34.52 0.72
CA ASP A 573 -29.11 35.80 0.30
C ASP A 573 -29.76 35.73 -1.10
N ALA A 574 -29.22 34.92 -2.01
CA ALA A 574 -29.78 34.69 -3.34
C ALA A 574 -31.20 34.09 -3.32
N TYR A 575 -31.61 33.49 -2.21
CA TYR A 575 -32.91 32.85 -2.01
C TYR A 575 -33.79 33.60 -1.00
N ALA A 576 -33.37 34.79 -0.56
CA ALA A 576 -34.17 35.65 0.30
C ALA A 576 -35.54 35.95 -0.34
N GLY A 577 -36.61 35.91 0.46
CA GLY A 577 -37.98 36.13 0.01
C GLY A 577 -38.67 34.90 -0.59
N GLN A 578 -38.02 33.73 -0.63
CA GLN A 578 -38.54 32.51 -1.25
C GLN A 578 -38.63 31.35 -0.25
N VAL A 579 -39.39 30.32 -0.61
CA VAL A 579 -39.27 28.99 0.02
C VAL A 579 -38.19 28.23 -0.75
N VAL A 580 -37.15 27.77 -0.06
CA VAL A 580 -35.98 27.13 -0.67
C VAL A 580 -35.69 25.80 0.01
N GLN A 581 -35.27 24.81 -0.76
CA GLN A 581 -34.65 23.59 -0.24
C GLN A 581 -33.14 23.77 -0.19
N VAL A 582 -32.53 23.45 0.94
CA VAL A 582 -31.08 23.43 1.11
C VAL A 582 -30.65 22.01 1.45
N ARG A 583 -29.56 21.55 0.86
CA ARG A 583 -28.95 20.26 1.20
C ARG A 583 -27.44 20.36 1.38
N ILE A 584 -26.93 19.54 2.28
CA ILE A 584 -25.51 19.19 2.32
C ILE A 584 -25.37 17.85 1.62
N HIS A 585 -24.42 17.78 0.69
CA HIS A 585 -24.24 16.66 -0.23
C HIS A 585 -22.78 16.22 -0.17
N ALA A 586 -22.53 14.99 0.28
CA ALA A 586 -21.21 14.38 0.18
C ALA A 586 -21.23 13.38 -0.98
N ARG A 587 -20.23 13.47 -1.85
CA ARG A 587 -19.96 12.47 -2.88
C ARG A 587 -18.56 11.94 -2.74
N SER A 588 -18.43 10.63 -2.82
CA SER A 588 -17.15 10.00 -3.10
C SER A 588 -17.16 9.33 -4.45
N ASP A 589 -15.98 9.17 -5.01
CA ASP A 589 -15.78 8.28 -6.12
C ASP A 589 -15.70 6.82 -5.61
N GLY A 590 -15.58 5.85 -6.53
CA GLY A 590 -15.45 4.45 -6.15
C GLY A 590 -14.14 4.05 -5.46
N GLY A 591 -13.31 5.01 -5.03
CA GLY A 591 -11.92 4.86 -4.59
C GLY A 591 -11.69 4.97 -3.09
N LEU A 592 -10.57 5.56 -2.70
CA LEU A 592 -10.17 5.72 -1.30
C LEU A 592 -11.21 6.54 -0.54
N ASN A 593 -11.41 6.27 0.75
CA ASN A 593 -12.40 6.95 1.57
C ASN A 593 -11.79 7.29 2.93
N GLU A 594 -11.44 8.57 3.13
CA GLU A 594 -10.58 9.03 4.24
C GLU A 594 -11.30 9.26 5.59
N GLY A 595 -12.63 9.12 5.65
CA GLY A 595 -13.41 9.25 6.89
C GLY A 595 -14.78 9.93 6.70
N GLY A 596 -14.96 10.64 5.59
CA GLY A 596 -16.19 11.32 5.22
C GLY A 596 -16.38 12.67 5.93
N LEU A 597 -17.60 13.19 5.86
CA LEU A 597 -18.01 14.48 6.41
C LEU A 597 -18.85 14.30 7.69
N PHE A 598 -18.42 14.96 8.77
CA PHE A 598 -19.22 15.21 9.97
C PHE A 598 -19.74 16.64 9.99
N VAL A 599 -21.02 16.80 10.32
CA VAL A 599 -21.68 18.10 10.48
C VAL A 599 -22.46 18.14 11.78
N ASP A 600 -22.36 19.24 12.51
CA ASP A 600 -23.06 19.46 13.77
C ASP A 600 -23.41 20.94 13.96
N GLU A 601 -24.26 21.26 14.93
CA GLU A 601 -24.68 22.63 15.29
C GLU A 601 -25.13 23.47 14.08
N ILE A 602 -25.99 22.88 13.24
CA ILE A 602 -26.51 23.54 12.03
C ILE A 602 -27.50 24.63 12.44
N GLN A 603 -27.23 25.88 12.08
CA GLN A 603 -28.07 27.04 12.35
C GLN A 603 -28.32 27.84 11.07
N VAL A 604 -29.59 28.11 10.77
CA VAL A 604 -29.97 29.06 9.73
C VAL A 604 -30.48 30.34 10.39
N THR A 605 -29.86 31.46 10.05
CA THR A 605 -30.23 32.79 10.55
C THR A 605 -30.73 33.64 9.38
N ALA A 606 -31.88 34.28 9.53
CA ALA A 606 -32.44 35.21 8.53
C ALA A 606 -32.82 36.54 9.17
N ASP A 607 -32.35 37.65 8.59
CA ASP A 607 -32.46 39.01 9.14
C ASP A 607 -32.10 39.11 10.64
N GLY A 608 -31.07 38.37 11.06
CA GLY A 608 -30.58 38.35 12.44
C GLY A 608 -31.34 37.43 13.41
N ALA A 609 -32.40 36.76 12.97
CA ALA A 609 -33.15 35.80 13.78
C ALA A 609 -32.90 34.35 13.35
N VAL A 610 -32.77 33.43 14.31
CA VAL A 610 -32.64 31.99 14.03
C VAL A 610 -33.98 31.46 13.51
N VAL A 611 -33.98 30.94 12.28
CA VAL A 611 -35.16 30.32 11.65
C VAL A 611 -35.09 28.80 11.69
N HIS A 612 -33.89 28.23 11.89
CA HIS A 612 -33.68 26.81 12.10
C HIS A 612 -32.41 26.56 12.92
N ALA A 613 -32.44 25.55 13.79
CA ALA A 613 -31.29 25.06 14.53
C ALA A 613 -31.42 23.55 14.76
N ASP A 614 -30.33 22.80 14.58
CA ASP A 614 -30.29 21.35 14.81
C ASP A 614 -28.85 20.84 15.04
N GLY A 615 -28.66 20.09 16.13
CA GLY A 615 -27.41 19.41 16.51
C GLY A 615 -27.54 17.88 16.48
N ALA A 616 -28.35 17.33 15.56
CA ALA A 616 -28.52 15.87 15.32
C ALA A 616 -29.13 15.03 16.48
N GLU A 617 -29.45 15.63 17.62
CA GLU A 617 -30.00 14.93 18.80
C GLU A 617 -31.31 14.18 18.50
N GLY A 618 -32.14 14.75 17.62
CA GLY A 618 -33.40 14.14 17.17
C GLY A 618 -33.24 13.01 16.14
N GLY A 619 -32.02 12.71 15.70
CA GLY A 619 -31.77 11.82 14.57
C GLY A 619 -32.33 12.40 13.26
N ALA A 620 -33.02 11.60 12.46
CA ALA A 620 -33.57 12.03 11.16
C ALA A 620 -34.83 12.93 11.25
N SER A 621 -35.23 13.42 12.44
CA SER A 621 -36.51 14.13 12.60
C SER A 621 -36.53 15.54 12.01
N SER A 622 -35.36 16.15 11.83
CA SER A 622 -35.22 17.55 11.41
C SER A 622 -34.79 17.67 9.94
N TRP A 623 -33.93 16.78 9.46
CA TRP A 623 -33.47 16.73 8.07
C TRP A 623 -33.97 15.47 7.37
N THR A 624 -34.28 15.57 6.08
CA THR A 624 -34.51 14.39 5.25
C THR A 624 -33.16 13.80 4.87
N LEU A 625 -32.77 12.72 5.55
CA LEU A 625 -31.51 12.03 5.31
C LEU A 625 -31.66 11.00 4.19
N ALA A 626 -30.75 11.06 3.21
CA ALA A 626 -30.53 10.03 2.21
C ALA A 626 -29.06 9.63 2.28
N GLY A 627 -28.76 8.56 3.02
CA GLY A 627 -27.41 8.05 3.24
C GLY A 627 -26.68 8.66 4.45
N PHE A 628 -26.87 9.96 4.73
CA PHE A 628 -26.41 10.54 6.01
C PHE A 628 -27.06 9.83 7.21
N SER A 629 -26.34 9.77 8.32
CA SER A 629 -26.83 9.19 9.58
C SER A 629 -26.46 10.04 10.78
N ALA A 630 -27.31 10.05 11.81
CA ALA A 630 -26.97 10.67 13.09
C ALA A 630 -26.27 9.63 13.98
N VAL A 631 -25.01 9.90 14.31
CA VAL A 631 -24.11 8.98 15.02
C VAL A 631 -23.60 9.60 16.32
N ALA A 632 -23.21 8.75 17.27
CA ALA A 632 -22.56 9.19 18.51
C ALA A 632 -21.05 9.45 18.29
N ASP A 633 -20.30 9.62 19.37
CA ASP A 633 -18.83 9.67 19.34
C ASP A 633 -18.17 8.35 18.94
N LYS A 634 -18.93 7.25 19.00
CA LYS A 634 -18.51 5.89 18.64
C LYS A 634 -19.52 5.21 17.72
N VAL A 635 -19.02 4.54 16.69
CA VAL A 635 -19.82 3.71 15.79
C VAL A 635 -19.24 2.31 15.76
N THR A 636 -20.11 1.30 15.81
CA THR A 636 -19.72 -0.10 15.70
C THR A 636 -20.17 -0.63 14.35
N GLU A 637 -19.21 -1.12 13.58
CA GLU A 637 -19.40 -1.68 12.24
C GLU A 637 -19.01 -3.16 12.22
N THR A 638 -19.44 -3.88 11.18
CA THR A 638 -19.19 -5.32 11.04
C THR A 638 -18.41 -5.65 9.77
N PHE A 639 -17.25 -6.26 9.94
CA PHE A 639 -16.31 -6.60 8.86
C PHE A 639 -16.25 -8.11 8.63
N ASP A 640 -16.00 -8.53 7.41
CA ASP A 640 -15.77 -9.94 7.10
C ASP A 640 -14.30 -10.29 7.40
N ASN A 641 -14.02 -11.52 7.81
CA ASN A 641 -12.67 -11.98 8.13
C ASN A 641 -12.54 -13.49 7.91
N PHE A 642 -11.31 -13.95 7.66
CA PHE A 642 -11.05 -15.29 7.14
C PHE A 642 -9.73 -15.86 7.67
N TYR A 643 -9.64 -17.19 7.74
CA TYR A 643 -8.34 -17.88 7.72
C TYR A 643 -8.08 -18.45 6.34
N ILE A 644 -6.84 -18.38 5.87
CA ILE A 644 -6.40 -19.04 4.62
C ILE A 644 -5.27 -20.00 4.99
N ALA A 645 -5.51 -21.29 4.83
CA ALA A 645 -4.56 -22.35 5.18
C ALA A 645 -4.03 -23.02 3.90
N GLY A 646 -2.74 -22.86 3.60
CA GLY A 646 -2.05 -23.43 2.45
C GLY A 646 -0.84 -24.28 2.87
N ASN A 647 -0.50 -25.32 2.11
CA ASN A 647 0.65 -26.17 2.42
C ASN A 647 1.91 -25.70 1.70
N ARG A 648 2.95 -25.33 2.44
CA ARG A 648 4.23 -24.85 1.90
C ARG A 648 5.27 -25.96 1.91
N THR A 649 5.96 -26.15 0.79
CA THR A 649 7.03 -27.14 0.61
C THR A 649 8.15 -26.60 -0.28
N TYR A 650 9.34 -27.20 -0.20
CA TYR A 650 10.53 -26.79 -0.96
C TYR A 650 10.48 -27.23 -2.44
N VAL A 651 9.42 -26.82 -3.13
CA VAL A 651 9.21 -27.02 -4.57
C VAL A 651 9.09 -25.65 -5.25
N LYS A 652 9.18 -25.62 -6.58
CA LYS A 652 9.09 -24.38 -7.37
C LYS A 652 10.03 -23.28 -6.83
N TYR A 653 9.53 -22.10 -6.47
CA TYR A 653 10.36 -21.00 -5.98
C TYR A 653 10.57 -21.09 -4.47
N ASP A 654 9.65 -21.69 -3.73
CA ASP A 654 9.82 -22.00 -2.30
C ASP A 654 10.93 -22.98 -1.98
N LYS A 655 11.51 -23.68 -2.96
CA LYS A 655 12.80 -24.38 -2.77
C LYS A 655 13.90 -23.45 -2.23
N TYR A 656 13.78 -22.14 -2.48
CA TYR A 656 14.71 -21.12 -2.00
C TYR A 656 14.50 -20.75 -0.54
N LEU A 657 13.33 -21.02 0.07
CA LEU A 657 13.12 -20.84 1.52
C LEU A 657 14.05 -21.72 2.38
N LYS A 658 14.62 -22.77 1.78
CA LYS A 658 15.57 -23.65 2.46
C LYS A 658 16.94 -23.02 2.69
N TRP A 659 17.34 -22.03 1.89
CA TRP A 659 18.70 -21.49 1.88
C TRP A 659 18.78 -19.97 1.75
N GLY A 660 17.70 -19.35 1.32
CA GLY A 660 17.62 -17.93 1.00
C GLY A 660 17.42 -17.01 2.21
N PRO A 661 16.55 -17.33 3.18
CA PRO A 661 16.35 -16.48 4.35
C PRO A 661 17.67 -16.10 5.01
N TYR A 662 17.80 -14.83 5.41
CA TYR A 662 19.09 -14.27 5.82
C TYR A 662 18.99 -13.34 7.03
N PHE A 663 20.11 -13.15 7.72
CA PHE A 663 20.22 -12.28 8.90
C PHE A 663 21.58 -11.56 8.98
N TYR A 664 21.54 -10.24 9.14
CA TYR A 664 22.72 -9.40 9.35
C TYR A 664 23.19 -9.46 10.80
N GLY A 665 24.30 -10.17 11.03
CA GLY A 665 24.80 -10.50 12.36
C GLY A 665 26.19 -9.95 12.71
N TYR A 666 26.88 -9.29 11.77
CA TYR A 666 28.32 -9.06 11.83
C TYR A 666 28.70 -7.57 11.77
N PRO A 667 28.87 -6.86 12.90
CA PRO A 667 29.18 -5.42 12.90
C PRO A 667 30.47 -5.01 12.16
N LYS A 668 31.42 -5.95 11.98
CA LYS A 668 32.68 -5.72 11.25
C LYS A 668 32.60 -6.05 9.75
N LYS A 669 31.46 -6.57 9.31
CA LYS A 669 31.16 -7.01 7.95
C LYS A 669 29.66 -6.72 7.71
N PRO A 670 29.29 -5.44 7.56
CA PRO A 670 27.90 -5.01 7.50
C PRO A 670 27.10 -5.74 6.42
N ASP A 671 27.72 -6.00 5.28
CA ASP A 671 27.10 -6.69 4.12
C ASP A 671 27.28 -8.21 4.16
N TYR A 672 27.57 -8.76 5.34
CA TYR A 672 27.72 -10.20 5.53
C TYR A 672 26.55 -10.78 6.31
N VAL A 673 25.86 -11.74 5.70
CA VAL A 673 24.67 -12.39 6.27
C VAL A 673 24.92 -13.86 6.60
N ASP A 674 24.25 -14.31 7.66
CA ASP A 674 23.98 -15.73 7.87
C ASP A 674 22.75 -16.15 7.06
N HIS A 675 22.69 -17.41 6.63
CA HIS A 675 21.50 -18.01 6.01
C HIS A 675 20.88 -19.10 6.89
N TYR A 676 19.56 -19.21 6.85
CA TYR A 676 18.78 -20.21 7.56
C TYR A 676 17.57 -20.66 6.74
N ALA A 677 16.89 -21.71 7.21
CA ALA A 677 15.74 -22.27 6.51
C ALA A 677 14.46 -21.78 7.18
N TYR A 678 13.48 -21.39 6.37
CA TYR A 678 12.08 -21.34 6.77
C TYR A 678 11.47 -22.73 6.61
N GLU A 679 10.71 -23.22 7.59
CA GLU A 679 10.21 -24.59 7.65
C GLU A 679 9.16 -24.93 6.58
N GLU A 680 8.83 -26.21 6.42
CA GLU A 680 7.72 -26.66 5.57
C GLU A 680 6.51 -27.01 6.44
N GLY A 681 5.30 -26.87 5.90
CA GLY A 681 4.08 -27.30 6.58
C GLY A 681 2.84 -26.50 6.18
N LEU A 682 1.77 -26.68 6.97
CA LEU A 682 0.54 -25.91 6.80
C LEU A 682 0.74 -24.49 7.34
N LEU A 683 0.90 -23.53 6.43
CA LEU A 683 0.98 -22.12 6.77
C LEU A 683 -0.44 -21.52 6.80
N ILE A 684 -0.78 -20.86 7.91
CA ILE A 684 -2.12 -20.29 8.13
C ILE A 684 -1.98 -18.77 8.18
N GLY A 685 -2.67 -18.07 7.30
CA GLY A 685 -2.82 -16.62 7.35
C GLY A 685 -4.18 -16.19 7.88
N TYR A 686 -4.22 -15.03 8.53
CA TYR A 686 -5.44 -14.36 8.97
C TYR A 686 -5.69 -13.11 8.13
N MET A 687 -6.88 -13.01 7.54
CA MET A 687 -7.32 -11.90 6.71
C MET A 687 -8.41 -11.12 7.45
N ASP A 688 -8.20 -9.81 7.62
CA ASP A 688 -9.11 -8.93 8.37
C ASP A 688 -9.49 -7.71 7.54
N THR A 689 -10.73 -7.66 7.03
CA THR A 689 -11.15 -6.53 6.18
C THR A 689 -11.44 -5.26 6.96
N SER A 690 -11.22 -5.23 8.28
CA SER A 690 -11.31 -4.00 9.07
C SER A 690 -10.02 -3.19 9.10
N VAL A 691 -8.93 -3.75 8.57
CA VAL A 691 -7.57 -3.17 8.54
C VAL A 691 -7.16 -3.07 7.07
N GLU A 692 -6.62 -1.93 6.67
CA GLU A 692 -6.37 -1.60 5.26
C GLU A 692 -4.95 -2.00 4.81
N ASP A 693 -4.02 -2.04 5.77
CA ASP A 693 -2.59 -2.24 5.55
C ASP A 693 -1.99 -3.26 6.54
N ASN A 694 -0.69 -3.51 6.42
CA ASN A 694 0.07 -4.42 7.28
C ASN A 694 1.07 -3.68 8.19
N ASN A 695 0.80 -2.40 8.48
CA ASN A 695 1.66 -1.51 9.27
C ASN A 695 1.45 -1.75 10.76
N VAL A 696 1.94 -2.91 11.22
CA VAL A 696 1.90 -3.36 12.61
C VAL A 696 2.63 -2.39 13.56
N SER A 697 3.47 -1.51 13.05
CA SER A 697 4.04 -0.37 13.76
C SER A 697 2.96 0.62 14.25
N ALA A 698 1.97 0.90 13.41
CA ALA A 698 0.83 1.78 13.70
C ALA A 698 -0.26 1.05 14.50
N HIS A 699 -0.52 -0.22 14.18
CA HIS A 699 -1.54 -1.03 14.86
C HIS A 699 -1.01 -2.43 15.26
N PRO A 700 -0.20 -2.52 16.34
CA PRO A 700 0.40 -3.76 16.81
C PRO A 700 -0.50 -4.99 16.83
N GLY A 701 -0.09 -6.03 16.09
CA GLY A 701 -0.80 -7.31 16.00
C GLY A 701 -2.05 -7.31 15.14
N GLU A 702 -2.32 -6.25 14.40
CA GLU A 702 -3.42 -6.14 13.45
C GLU A 702 -2.82 -5.96 12.04
N ALA A 703 -3.47 -6.54 11.04
CA ALA A 703 -2.98 -6.52 9.66
C ALA A 703 -4.13 -6.83 8.71
N ARG A 704 -4.11 -6.28 7.50
CA ARG A 704 -4.99 -6.69 6.39
C ARG A 704 -4.86 -8.19 6.14
N PHE A 705 -3.62 -8.67 6.08
CA PHE A 705 -3.28 -10.09 6.01
C PHE A 705 -1.94 -10.36 6.68
N GLY A 706 -1.85 -11.39 7.51
CA GLY A 706 -0.59 -11.81 8.14
C GLY A 706 -0.55 -13.30 8.46
N TYR A 707 0.64 -13.88 8.60
CA TYR A 707 0.79 -15.29 8.96
C TYR A 707 0.75 -15.53 10.47
N VAL A 708 0.02 -16.57 10.87
CA VAL A 708 -0.06 -17.03 12.25
C VAL A 708 1.11 -17.95 12.52
N ASP A 709 1.92 -17.58 13.52
CA ASP A 709 3.03 -18.41 13.98
C ASP A 709 2.55 -19.59 14.84
N ALA A 710 2.90 -20.82 14.46
CA ALA A 710 2.65 -22.02 15.27
C ALA A 710 3.35 -22.00 16.64
N HIS A 711 4.44 -21.25 16.77
CA HIS A 711 5.24 -21.10 17.97
C HIS A 711 5.38 -19.62 18.40
N PRO A 712 4.27 -18.95 18.75
CA PRO A 712 4.18 -17.49 18.81
C PRO A 712 4.93 -16.84 19.98
N GLU A 713 5.48 -17.62 20.92
CA GLU A 713 6.26 -17.08 22.04
C GLU A 713 7.59 -16.51 21.53
N PRO A 714 7.93 -15.23 21.82
CA PRO A 714 9.14 -14.60 21.31
C PRO A 714 10.40 -15.38 21.64
N MET A 715 11.13 -15.81 20.61
CA MET A 715 12.45 -16.42 20.78
C MET A 715 13.47 -15.35 21.12
N LEU A 716 14.27 -15.62 22.15
CA LEU A 716 15.35 -14.73 22.59
C LEU A 716 16.69 -15.14 21.97
N ASN A 717 17.52 -14.15 21.66
CA ASN A 717 18.88 -14.31 21.19
C ASN A 717 19.89 -14.41 22.37
N LEU A 718 21.18 -14.51 22.06
CA LEU A 718 22.24 -14.65 23.08
C LEU A 718 22.32 -13.48 24.08
N THR A 719 21.82 -12.29 23.73
CA THR A 719 21.80 -11.11 24.62
C THR A 719 20.59 -11.09 25.55
N GLY A 720 19.62 -11.99 25.32
CA GLY A 720 18.33 -12.00 26.02
C GLY A 720 17.26 -11.11 25.38
N ALA A 721 17.57 -10.42 24.28
CA ALA A 721 16.58 -9.67 23.50
C ALA A 721 15.82 -10.61 22.53
N PRO A 722 14.56 -10.31 22.18
CA PRO A 722 13.86 -11.02 21.13
C PRO A 722 14.62 -10.95 19.79
N TRP A 723 14.57 -12.02 19.02
CA TRP A 723 14.91 -11.95 17.60
C TRP A 723 13.87 -11.09 16.85
N ARG A 724 14.29 -10.40 15.77
CA ARG A 724 13.37 -9.66 14.89
C ARG A 724 12.32 -10.60 14.26
N ALA A 725 11.15 -10.09 13.88
CA ALA A 725 10.03 -10.92 13.46
C ALA A 725 10.35 -11.84 12.27
N ARG A 726 11.23 -11.40 11.35
CA ARG A 726 11.78 -12.24 10.26
C ARG A 726 12.43 -13.53 10.76
N VAL A 727 13.19 -13.47 11.84
CA VAL A 727 13.78 -14.68 12.43
C VAL A 727 12.75 -15.46 13.25
N GLN A 728 11.74 -14.80 13.81
CA GLN A 728 10.68 -15.48 14.56
C GLN A 728 9.89 -16.44 13.66
N LEU A 729 9.49 -15.96 12.48
CA LEU A 729 8.53 -16.64 11.59
C LEU A 729 9.07 -17.85 10.83
N TYR A 730 10.35 -18.21 11.00
CA TYR A 730 10.92 -19.37 10.32
C TYR A 730 10.19 -20.68 10.66
N ASP A 731 9.57 -20.74 11.84
CA ASP A 731 8.84 -21.91 12.35
C ASP A 731 7.33 -21.68 12.48
N ALA A 732 6.80 -20.74 11.69
CA ALA A 732 5.37 -20.44 11.60
C ALA A 732 4.48 -21.61 11.12
N PRO A 733 4.89 -22.51 10.20
CA PRO A 733 4.02 -23.56 9.71
C PRO A 733 3.62 -24.57 10.79
N PHE A 734 2.34 -24.98 10.76
CA PHE A 734 1.82 -26.07 11.56
C PHE A 734 2.13 -27.41 10.88
N GLY A 735 2.54 -28.41 11.65
CA GLY A 735 2.97 -29.68 11.07
C GLY A 735 3.23 -30.80 12.06
N LEU A 736 3.61 -31.96 11.52
CA LEU A 736 3.97 -33.17 12.27
C LEU A 736 5.48 -33.31 12.46
N ARG A 737 6.27 -32.41 11.89
CA ARG A 737 7.72 -32.42 11.93
C ARG A 737 8.23 -31.54 13.06
N ARG A 738 9.38 -31.96 13.61
CA ARG A 738 10.10 -31.16 14.60
C ARG A 738 10.83 -30.03 13.88
N VAL A 739 10.75 -28.82 14.41
CA VAL A 739 11.46 -27.63 13.91
C VAL A 739 12.97 -27.83 14.05
N ALA A 740 13.74 -27.48 13.01
CA ALA A 740 15.19 -27.59 12.99
C ALA A 740 15.87 -26.54 13.88
N SER A 741 17.12 -26.80 14.26
CA SER A 741 17.95 -25.80 14.94
C SER A 741 18.81 -25.04 13.94
N HIS A 742 18.97 -23.73 14.13
CA HIS A 742 19.86 -22.88 13.34
C HIS A 742 20.85 -22.14 14.25
N THR A 743 22.00 -21.78 13.72
CA THR A 743 22.94 -20.87 14.41
C THR A 743 23.08 -19.62 13.57
N LEU A 744 22.66 -18.49 14.14
CA LEU A 744 22.85 -17.16 13.58
C LEU A 744 23.81 -16.38 14.47
N HIS A 745 24.35 -15.26 14.02
CA HIS A 745 25.29 -14.45 14.78
C HIS A 745 24.63 -13.17 15.25
N VAL A 746 24.86 -12.80 16.51
CA VAL A 746 24.50 -11.47 17.03
C VAL A 746 25.80 -10.82 17.50
N ASN A 747 26.11 -9.64 16.98
CA ASN A 747 27.39 -8.97 17.23
C ASN A 747 28.62 -9.84 16.89
N GLY A 748 28.51 -10.68 15.85
CA GLY A 748 29.52 -11.61 15.41
C GLY A 748 29.72 -12.83 16.31
N LEU A 749 28.86 -13.04 17.31
CA LEU A 749 28.90 -14.19 18.22
C LEU A 749 27.76 -15.17 17.91
N PRO A 750 28.02 -16.49 17.89
CA PRO A 750 26.99 -17.49 17.56
C PRO A 750 25.87 -17.52 18.61
N SER A 751 24.64 -17.52 18.13
CA SER A 751 23.37 -17.53 18.84
C SER A 751 22.53 -18.70 18.31
N LEU A 752 22.23 -19.68 19.17
CA LEU A 752 21.52 -20.90 18.76
C LEU A 752 20.00 -20.71 18.83
N LEU A 753 19.33 -20.82 17.67
CA LEU A 753 17.90 -21.09 17.57
C LEU A 753 17.67 -22.57 17.86
N ARG A 754 16.99 -22.86 18.97
CA ARG A 754 16.80 -24.22 19.47
C ARG A 754 15.61 -24.89 18.78
N SER A 755 15.79 -26.16 18.46
CA SER A 755 14.73 -27.00 17.92
C SER A 755 13.50 -27.10 18.84
N LYS A 756 12.31 -26.79 18.31
CA LYS A 756 11.00 -26.87 18.98
C LYS A 756 10.25 -28.17 18.63
N PRO A 757 9.34 -28.68 19.48
CA PRO A 757 8.48 -29.82 19.13
C PRO A 757 7.58 -29.49 17.93
N ALA A 758 7.01 -30.52 17.29
CA ALA A 758 6.00 -30.32 16.25
C ALA A 758 4.73 -29.68 16.84
N GLN A 759 4.12 -28.76 16.11
CA GLN A 759 2.83 -28.16 16.46
C GLN A 759 1.79 -28.43 15.36
N PRO A 760 0.95 -29.47 15.49
CA PRO A 760 0.00 -29.86 14.45
C PRO A 760 -1.35 -29.16 14.56
N LEU A 761 -1.62 -28.40 15.63
CA LEU A 761 -2.94 -27.85 15.90
C LEU A 761 -2.89 -26.32 15.99
N PHE A 762 -3.60 -25.67 15.07
CA PHE A 762 -4.05 -24.30 15.22
C PHE A 762 -5.38 -24.26 15.99
N ASP A 763 -5.50 -23.34 16.94
CA ASP A 763 -6.70 -23.11 17.75
C ASP A 763 -6.83 -21.61 18.02
N ASP A 764 -7.75 -20.93 17.32
CA ASP A 764 -7.89 -19.47 17.36
C ASP A 764 -8.23 -18.88 18.74
N THR A 765 -8.55 -19.73 19.72
CA THR A 765 -8.83 -19.31 21.10
C THR A 765 -7.56 -19.06 21.92
N GLN A 766 -6.42 -19.57 21.44
CA GLN A 766 -5.10 -19.43 22.06
C GLN A 766 -4.50 -18.04 21.82
N GLN A 767 -3.34 -17.79 22.44
CA GLN A 767 -2.60 -16.55 22.28
C GLN A 767 -1.57 -16.68 21.15
N TYR A 768 -1.64 -15.77 20.18
CA TYR A 768 -0.72 -15.68 19.04
C TYR A 768 -0.07 -14.31 18.89
N TRP A 769 -0.25 -13.43 19.88
CA TRP A 769 0.35 -12.10 19.93
C TRP A 769 0.91 -11.83 21.32
N PHE A 770 2.08 -11.21 21.36
CA PHE A 770 2.85 -10.91 22.56
C PHE A 770 3.26 -9.44 22.52
N ALA A 771 3.02 -8.71 23.61
CA ALA A 771 3.35 -7.29 23.68
C ALA A 771 4.86 -7.05 23.73
N GLU A 772 5.64 -8.09 24.07
CA GLU A 772 7.10 -8.10 24.11
C GLU A 772 7.74 -7.98 22.73
N LEU A 773 7.03 -8.42 21.68
CA LEU A 773 7.43 -8.26 20.28
C LEU A 773 6.17 -7.95 19.43
N PRO A 774 5.67 -6.71 19.50
CA PRO A 774 4.32 -6.34 19.05
C PRO A 774 4.07 -6.50 17.55
N ASN A 775 5.12 -6.55 16.75
CA ASN A 775 5.10 -6.62 15.29
C ASN A 775 5.14 -8.07 14.74
N HIS A 776 5.43 -9.07 15.58
CA HIS A 776 5.57 -10.47 15.16
C HIS A 776 4.25 -11.22 15.08
N GLY A 777 3.46 -11.18 16.16
CA GLY A 777 2.25 -11.98 16.29
C GLY A 777 0.98 -11.32 15.74
N LEU A 778 -0.16 -12.01 15.82
CA LEU A 778 -1.47 -11.50 15.39
C LEU A 778 -2.55 -11.64 16.46
N LYS A 779 -3.36 -10.58 16.63
CA LYS A 779 -4.56 -10.57 17.47
C LYS A 779 -5.70 -11.23 16.70
N LEU A 780 -5.91 -12.51 16.97
CA LEU A 780 -6.91 -13.30 16.27
C LEU A 780 -8.33 -13.11 16.82
N ARG A 781 -9.33 -13.26 15.93
CA ARG A 781 -10.71 -13.44 16.36
C ARG A 781 -10.89 -14.85 16.92
N LYS A 782 -11.22 -14.94 18.21
CA LYS A 782 -11.52 -16.20 18.90
C LYS A 782 -12.88 -16.77 18.48
N ALA A 783 -12.99 -17.31 17.28
CA ALA A 783 -14.22 -17.88 16.72
C ALA A 783 -14.42 -19.36 17.07
N GLY A 784 -13.47 -19.98 17.77
CA GLY A 784 -13.47 -21.40 18.14
C GLY A 784 -12.98 -22.32 17.03
N VAL A 785 -12.39 -21.78 15.95
CA VAL A 785 -11.88 -22.56 14.83
C VAL A 785 -10.61 -23.29 15.21
N LYS A 786 -10.58 -24.58 14.87
CA LYS A 786 -9.39 -25.42 14.96
C LYS A 786 -9.02 -25.98 13.61
N ILE A 787 -7.74 -25.95 13.26
CA ILE A 787 -7.21 -26.57 12.05
C ILE A 787 -6.08 -27.51 12.47
N LYS A 788 -6.28 -28.81 12.26
CA LYS A 788 -5.35 -29.85 12.69
C LYS A 788 -4.74 -30.58 11.51
N VAL A 789 -3.41 -30.65 11.46
CA VAL A 789 -2.68 -31.53 10.54
C VAL A 789 -2.80 -32.98 11.02
N LEU A 790 -3.29 -33.85 10.14
CA LEU A 790 -3.50 -35.27 10.41
C LEU A 790 -2.43 -36.16 9.75
N GLU A 791 -2.01 -35.80 8.54
CA GLU A 791 -1.05 -36.56 7.74
C GLU A 791 -0.30 -35.61 6.79
N GLU A 792 0.99 -35.85 6.60
CA GLU A 792 1.83 -35.19 5.58
C GLU A 792 2.38 -36.27 4.64
N LYS A 793 2.18 -36.11 3.33
CA LYS A 793 2.60 -37.10 2.34
C LYS A 793 3.10 -36.42 1.07
N GLY A 794 4.42 -36.45 0.85
CA GLY A 794 5.03 -35.73 -0.26
C GLY A 794 4.77 -34.23 -0.13
N THR A 795 4.19 -33.62 -1.15
CA THR A 795 3.78 -32.20 -1.17
C THR A 795 2.34 -31.97 -0.71
N SER A 796 1.62 -33.02 -0.28
CA SER A 796 0.24 -32.91 0.19
C SER A 796 0.14 -32.98 1.71
N VAL A 797 -0.89 -32.35 2.24
CA VAL A 797 -1.27 -32.41 3.67
C VAL A 797 -2.74 -32.76 3.81
N LYS A 798 -3.06 -33.57 4.82
CA LYS A 798 -4.44 -33.85 5.23
C LYS A 798 -4.75 -33.09 6.50
N ILE A 799 -5.80 -32.28 6.46
CA ILE A 799 -6.20 -31.42 7.58
C ILE A 799 -7.64 -31.72 8.01
N GLN A 800 -7.93 -31.43 9.28
CA GLN A 800 -9.28 -31.37 9.82
C GLN A 800 -9.56 -29.97 10.34
N ILE A 801 -10.68 -29.39 9.89
CA ILE A 801 -11.22 -28.12 10.35
C ILE A 801 -12.46 -28.42 11.20
N SER A 802 -12.56 -27.81 12.38
CA SER A 802 -13.69 -27.99 13.32
C SER A 802 -14.04 -26.72 14.07
#